data_AF-A0A4Q2A8I1-F1
#
_entry.id   AF-A0A4Q2A8I1-F1
#
_cell.length_a   1.000
_cell.length_b   1.000
_cell.length_c   1.000
_cell.angle_alpha   90.00
_cell.angle_beta   90.00
_cell.angle_gamma   90.00
#
_symmetry.space_group_name_H-M   'P 1'
#
loop_
_entity.id
_entity.type
_entity.pdbx_description
1 polymer ?
#
loop_
_entity_poly.entity_id
_entity_poly.type
_entity_poly.pdbx_seq_one_letter_code
_entity_poly.pdbx_strand_id
1 'polypeptide(L)'
;MRRGRPFGSLCMRSMNYCSGHMKPTEFLTLSSLLERKVQPDPEAGLESAADACLVSARYDDAFSGYCQLDATITRIATKMAYCEWLAGNYDEARTRLFELGDDLEEDGIGLLSHLIVVDSDYQRRRADMEAIWPRLQAVIAADSVPLTAAVARSQGFWPTDIEDREQRRRDVERLLGLHPANQFIRLAVLLERQIEGVDAAEQYALLKAVPNRSPVPRYLWEAAKVTANAGQPAEALEYLSQLEARERRSFDPSSNLLFQIELARCAVAIAENTPDSMSGFDRLLGDASLDSEHRVTACLAALEAACRVAPARMSEFGDRYLDARQATGDALGFGSYDLSNDTMPVEGAGWDTWAHTWSCGDVRPHLAMLGTASRGRAGLFFRACLADLKIDEQTDTGVEVADLPISFWDGLADVLGDITGHEAEFRGQLLSLHTAIRAHRTDPDWAEIGAHWAASEWAAKQDRYAVTHGDLTVDLACREAESVQCFAAGIIAWLKDNPVPAPVGYDMVEGVLDELRSREVRNEFYQLIDLVSQGDDRPDVQFDLGLGAQWMKKDATARTAYQRTLANQPDNGSAIFNALLLCKSSADAQFLEEIAGFVAQFPASASERKTQLEDALGSARKRCEDVDAGKRRMIREVLSRYPALVERRIEPADISLRSAVALLALFRCANAEPGDDDLPSFKASAIPFAPVVSCRRVLFDLLETGLVTVHPKTSIDAFAFKDGELTGWRFDSVRWHLSPSCEFLVDRLRSLNGTIPEAWREQVQPLALEIARGEVVEYLNFLAEERGWPEPRDTEVVADLTRALVNELPVAQAFHMAYLGAMSASDYKQKYPVSGQQASDMLVKRAGQRLESVRAGRFPAREFERPWKVARSAISFALWGTILDMGDDGFTRLLGDVVGKL
;
A
#
# COMPACT_ATOMS: atom_id res chain seq x y z
N MET A 1 98.46 -23.41 43.06
CA MET A 1 98.32 -23.93 44.44
C MET A 1 97.45 -25.18 44.41
N ARG A 2 97.95 -26.28 45.00
CA ARG A 2 97.33 -27.58 45.39
C ARG A 2 96.26 -28.20 44.45
N ARG A 3 96.58 -29.21 43.63
CA ARG A 3 96.81 -30.67 43.87
C ARG A 3 95.57 -31.48 44.30
N GLY A 4 95.22 -32.45 43.43
CA GLY A 4 94.49 -33.68 43.72
C GLY A 4 94.43 -34.62 42.50
N ARG A 5 95.40 -35.54 42.37
CA ARG A 5 95.40 -36.79 41.55
C ARG A 5 95.67 -37.95 42.54
N PRO A 6 95.26 -39.22 42.30
CA PRO A 6 96.05 -40.24 41.55
C PRO A 6 95.20 -41.18 40.63
N PHE A 7 95.70 -41.82 39.56
CA PHE A 7 96.50 -43.09 39.47
C PHE A 7 95.84 -44.30 40.17
N GLY A 8 95.80 -45.56 39.67
CA GLY A 8 96.40 -46.27 38.53
C GLY A 8 95.77 -47.69 38.42
N SER A 9 95.71 -48.30 37.23
CA SER A 9 96.55 -49.41 36.72
C SER A 9 96.26 -50.84 37.23
N LEU A 10 96.25 -51.77 36.25
CA LEU A 10 96.72 -53.17 36.25
C LEU A 10 95.76 -54.34 36.51
N CYS A 11 95.61 -55.15 35.43
CA CYS A 11 95.64 -56.62 35.35
C CYS A 11 94.49 -57.47 35.93
N MET A 12 93.79 -58.23 35.08
CA MET A 12 94.11 -59.65 34.78
C MET A 12 93.16 -60.28 33.75
N ARG A 13 93.73 -61.13 32.89
CA ARG A 13 93.06 -62.12 32.03
C ARG A 13 92.19 -63.07 32.86
N SER A 14 90.99 -63.43 32.39
CA SER A 14 90.59 -64.76 31.86
C SER A 14 89.16 -64.99 32.41
N MET A 15 88.11 -65.41 31.70
CA MET A 15 87.97 -66.47 30.70
C MET A 15 86.61 -66.27 30.00
N ASN A 16 86.52 -66.60 28.72
CA ASN A 16 85.31 -66.52 27.88
C ASN A 16 84.14 -67.36 28.43
N TYR A 17 82.93 -66.80 28.38
CA TYR A 17 81.71 -67.52 27.99
C TYR A 17 80.91 -66.63 27.04
N CYS A 18 80.51 -67.19 25.91
CA CYS A 18 79.73 -66.53 24.86
C CYS A 18 78.40 -65.98 25.40
N SER A 19 78.14 -64.70 25.19
CA SER A 19 76.79 -64.14 25.16
C SER A 19 76.60 -63.41 23.83
N GLY A 20 75.66 -63.89 23.03
CA GLY A 20 75.24 -63.21 21.81
C GLY A 20 74.63 -61.85 22.17
N HIS A 21 75.08 -60.80 21.49
CA HIS A 21 74.45 -59.48 21.55
C HIS A 21 73.03 -59.55 20.96
N MET A 22 71.99 -59.37 21.79
CA MET A 22 70.68 -58.92 21.32
C MET A 22 70.82 -57.47 20.84
N LYS A 23 70.38 -57.20 19.60
CA LYS A 23 70.20 -55.82 19.11
C LYS A 23 69.14 -55.12 19.97
N PRO A 24 69.25 -53.80 20.21
CA PRO A 24 68.17 -53.04 20.85
C PRO A 24 66.90 -53.13 20.00
N THR A 25 65.78 -53.44 20.63
CA THR A 25 64.46 -53.51 19.98
C THR A 25 64.06 -52.11 19.51
N GLU A 26 64.04 -51.91 18.19
CA GLU A 26 63.60 -50.67 17.56
C GLU A 26 62.06 -50.65 17.56
N PHE A 27 61.43 -49.71 18.26
CA PHE A 27 59.97 -49.62 18.34
C PHE A 27 59.42 -48.92 17.08
N LEU A 28 58.38 -49.49 16.49
CA LEU A 28 57.79 -48.99 15.24
C LEU A 28 56.76 -47.90 15.54
N THR A 29 56.85 -46.77 14.83
CA THR A 29 55.86 -45.69 14.91
C THR A 29 54.60 -46.06 14.14
N LEU A 30 53.47 -45.41 14.43
CA LEU A 30 52.22 -45.66 13.71
C LEU A 30 52.39 -45.43 12.20
N SER A 31 53.00 -44.31 11.80
CA SER A 31 53.25 -44.03 10.39
C SER A 31 54.11 -45.11 9.69
N SER A 32 55.16 -45.62 10.36
CA SER A 32 56.02 -46.67 9.77
C SER A 32 55.26 -47.98 9.48
N LEU A 33 54.26 -48.30 10.30
CA LEU A 33 53.38 -49.46 10.12
C LEU A 33 52.37 -49.22 8.99
N LEU A 34 51.77 -48.03 8.93
CA LEU A 34 50.80 -47.68 7.88
C LEU A 34 51.42 -47.63 6.49
N GLU A 35 52.66 -47.15 6.38
CA GLU A 35 53.41 -47.15 5.12
C GLU A 35 53.91 -48.55 4.71
N ARG A 36 53.80 -49.54 5.62
CA ARG A 36 54.32 -50.91 5.44
C ARG A 36 55.81 -50.95 5.09
N LYS A 37 56.58 -49.94 5.53
CA LYS A 37 58.04 -49.87 5.36
C LYS A 37 58.75 -50.94 6.18
N VAL A 38 58.12 -51.39 7.26
CA VAL A 38 58.63 -52.44 8.15
C VAL A 38 57.54 -53.50 8.35
N GLN A 39 57.92 -54.77 8.35
CA GLN A 39 57.04 -55.87 8.73
C GLN A 39 57.30 -56.24 10.19
N PRO A 40 56.31 -56.09 11.08
CA PRO A 40 56.45 -56.48 12.47
C PRO A 40 56.56 -58.01 12.58
N ASP A 41 57.50 -58.48 13.40
CA ASP A 41 57.68 -59.90 13.73
C ASP A 41 56.75 -60.27 14.90
N PRO A 42 55.70 -61.07 14.71
CA PRO A 42 54.75 -61.41 15.77
C PRO A 42 55.39 -62.12 16.98
N GLU A 43 56.56 -62.74 16.79
CA GLU A 43 57.27 -63.48 17.85
C GLU A 43 58.21 -62.59 18.66
N ALA A 44 58.48 -61.35 18.21
CA ALA A 44 59.44 -60.45 18.84
C ALA A 44 58.94 -59.82 20.17
N GLY A 45 57.63 -59.81 20.42
CA GLY A 45 57.03 -59.31 21.66
C GLY A 45 55.57 -58.87 21.52
N LEU A 46 54.92 -58.55 22.64
CA LEU A 46 53.50 -58.17 22.69
C LEU A 46 53.16 -56.96 21.80
N GLU A 47 54.00 -55.92 21.79
CA GLU A 47 53.82 -54.74 20.91
C GLU A 47 53.94 -55.13 19.43
N SER A 48 54.93 -55.95 19.07
CA SER A 48 55.14 -56.39 17.69
C SER A 48 54.04 -57.35 17.19
N ALA A 49 53.48 -58.18 18.07
CA ALA A 49 52.31 -59.00 17.77
C ALA A 49 51.05 -58.13 17.50
N ALA A 50 50.83 -57.10 18.32
CA ALA A 50 49.74 -56.13 18.10
C ALA A 50 49.96 -55.31 16.82
N ASP A 51 51.19 -54.87 16.54
CA ASP A 51 51.57 -54.20 15.30
C ASP A 51 51.30 -55.08 14.06
N ALA A 52 51.55 -56.39 14.15
CA ALA A 52 51.23 -57.34 13.07
C ALA A 52 49.71 -57.48 12.83
N CYS A 53 48.91 -57.43 13.89
CA CYS A 53 47.45 -57.36 13.77
C CYS A 53 47.00 -56.05 13.11
N LEU A 54 47.58 -54.90 13.50
CA LEU A 54 47.27 -53.58 12.92
C LEU A 54 47.57 -53.56 11.41
N VAL A 55 48.77 -54.01 10.99
CA VAL A 55 49.16 -54.06 9.56
C VAL A 55 48.26 -55.00 8.75
N SER A 56 47.73 -56.04 9.39
CA SER A 56 46.80 -57.00 8.79
C SER A 56 45.33 -56.56 8.83
N ALA A 57 45.05 -55.30 9.22
CA ALA A 57 43.72 -54.73 9.36
C ALA A 57 42.78 -55.48 10.32
N ARG A 58 43.35 -56.15 11.33
CA ARG A 58 42.60 -56.79 12.43
C ARG A 58 42.59 -55.85 13.63
N TYR A 59 41.80 -54.78 13.54
CA TYR A 59 41.86 -53.65 14.48
C TYR A 59 41.41 -54.02 15.90
N ASP A 60 40.37 -54.85 16.07
CA ASP A 60 39.94 -55.33 17.38
C ASP A 60 41.00 -56.20 18.08
N ASP A 61 41.66 -57.08 17.31
CA ASP A 61 42.75 -57.93 17.79
C ASP A 61 43.98 -57.08 18.17
N ALA A 62 44.30 -56.07 17.34
CA ALA A 62 45.40 -55.15 17.59
C ALA A 62 45.16 -54.30 18.84
N PHE A 63 43.95 -53.73 18.97
CA PHE A 63 43.53 -52.97 20.14
C PHE A 63 43.61 -53.82 21.41
N SER A 64 43.07 -55.04 21.39
CA SER A 64 43.15 -55.99 22.51
C SER A 64 44.59 -56.34 22.90
N GLY A 65 45.50 -56.38 21.92
CA GLY A 65 46.94 -56.56 22.15
C GLY A 65 47.59 -55.34 22.82
N TYR A 66 47.30 -54.12 22.34
CA TYR A 66 47.83 -52.90 22.94
C TYR A 66 47.30 -52.63 24.35
N CYS A 67 46.06 -53.02 24.66
CA CYS A 67 45.50 -52.94 26.03
C CYS A 67 46.26 -53.76 27.08
N GLN A 68 47.12 -54.70 26.66
CA GLN A 68 47.98 -55.48 27.57
C GLN A 68 49.32 -54.78 27.86
N LEU A 69 49.59 -53.64 27.20
CA LEU A 69 50.78 -52.82 27.38
C LEU A 69 50.47 -51.59 28.26
N ASP A 70 51.52 -50.83 28.59
CA ASP A 70 51.37 -49.58 29.34
C ASP A 70 50.78 -48.47 28.47
N ALA A 71 49.50 -48.15 28.70
CA ALA A 71 48.76 -47.12 27.98
C ALA A 71 49.23 -45.69 28.28
N THR A 72 50.11 -45.48 29.27
CA THR A 72 50.75 -44.16 29.51
C THR A 72 51.87 -43.86 28.51
N ILE A 73 52.32 -44.88 27.76
CA ILE A 73 53.28 -44.69 26.68
C ILE A 73 52.54 -44.08 25.48
N THR A 74 52.92 -42.85 25.09
CA THR A 74 52.30 -42.03 24.03
C THR A 74 52.13 -42.78 22.71
N ARG A 75 53.14 -43.54 22.26
CA ARG A 75 53.05 -44.35 21.03
C ARG A 75 52.05 -45.49 21.10
N ILE A 76 51.89 -46.10 22.28
CA ILE A 76 50.91 -47.17 22.48
C ILE A 76 49.51 -46.57 22.48
N ALA A 77 49.30 -45.47 23.20
CA ALA A 77 48.04 -44.75 23.20
C ALA A 77 47.62 -44.27 21.79
N THR A 78 48.59 -43.82 20.98
CA THR A 78 48.35 -43.43 19.59
C THR A 78 47.94 -44.61 18.70
N LYS A 79 48.62 -45.76 18.83
CA LYS A 79 48.24 -46.99 18.12
C LYS A 79 46.88 -47.53 18.58
N MET A 80 46.57 -47.43 19.87
CA MET A 80 45.26 -47.78 20.44
C MET A 80 44.16 -46.90 19.85
N ALA A 81 44.33 -45.58 19.84
CA ALA A 81 43.38 -44.64 19.26
C ALA A 81 43.12 -44.91 17.77
N TYR A 82 44.17 -45.26 17.01
CA TYR A 82 44.01 -45.63 15.61
C TYR A 82 43.14 -46.88 15.43
N CYS A 83 43.36 -47.91 16.24
CA CYS A 83 42.55 -49.13 16.20
C CYS A 83 41.11 -48.89 16.67
N GLU A 84 40.91 -48.09 17.73
CA GLU A 84 39.57 -47.69 18.21
C GLU A 84 38.78 -46.99 17.12
N TRP A 85 39.40 -46.02 16.44
CA TRP A 85 38.76 -45.30 15.35
C TRP A 85 38.38 -46.24 14.19
N LEU A 86 39.29 -47.11 13.75
CA LEU A 86 39.00 -48.05 12.66
C LEU A 86 38.05 -49.19 13.05
N ALA A 87 37.84 -49.44 14.34
CA ALA A 87 36.80 -50.32 14.86
C ALA A 87 35.43 -49.61 15.04
N GLY A 88 35.34 -48.30 14.75
CA GLY A 88 34.11 -47.51 14.85
C GLY A 88 33.91 -46.76 16.16
N ASN A 89 34.89 -46.78 17.08
CA ASN A 89 34.85 -46.11 18.38
C ASN A 89 35.54 -44.73 18.28
N TYR A 90 34.93 -43.82 17.51
CA TYR A 90 35.50 -42.51 17.18
C TYR A 90 35.71 -41.61 18.42
N ASP A 91 34.71 -41.50 19.30
CA ASP A 91 34.77 -40.59 20.46
C ASP A 91 35.80 -41.07 21.50
N GLU A 92 35.96 -42.38 21.67
CA GLU A 92 36.98 -42.99 22.52
C GLU A 92 38.39 -42.71 22.01
N ALA A 93 38.62 -42.91 20.70
CA ALA A 93 39.90 -42.60 20.06
C ALA A 93 40.27 -41.12 20.20
N ARG A 94 39.30 -40.23 19.96
CA ARG A 94 39.46 -38.79 20.09
C ARG A 94 39.78 -38.37 21.53
N THR A 95 39.00 -38.85 22.49
CA THR A 95 39.19 -38.55 23.92
C THR A 95 40.56 -38.98 24.40
N ARG A 96 41.00 -40.19 24.02
CA ARG A 96 42.32 -40.72 24.36
C ARG A 96 43.46 -39.81 23.92
N LEU A 97 43.38 -39.25 22.71
CA LEU A 97 44.44 -38.38 22.19
C LEU A 97 44.40 -36.97 22.82
N PHE A 98 43.22 -36.45 23.13
CA PHE A 98 43.10 -35.16 23.83
C PHE A 98 43.63 -35.22 25.27
N GLU A 99 43.40 -36.33 25.99
CA GLU A 99 43.88 -36.51 27.36
C GLU A 99 45.42 -36.47 27.48
N LEU A 100 46.14 -36.80 26.41
CA LEU A 100 47.61 -36.71 26.36
C LEU A 100 48.13 -35.27 26.27
N GLY A 101 47.30 -34.29 25.89
CA GLY A 101 47.65 -32.87 25.90
C GLY A 101 48.98 -32.53 25.20
N ASP A 102 49.89 -31.92 25.95
CA ASP A 102 51.22 -31.50 25.46
C ASP A 102 52.18 -32.67 25.22
N ASP A 103 51.93 -33.84 25.80
CA ASP A 103 52.76 -35.04 25.66
C ASP A 103 52.49 -35.80 24.35
N LEU A 104 51.51 -35.36 23.55
CA LEU A 104 51.14 -35.99 22.28
C LEU A 104 52.31 -35.90 21.26
N GLU A 105 52.82 -37.06 20.86
CA GLU A 105 53.87 -37.20 19.85
C GLU A 105 53.39 -36.87 18.43
N GLU A 106 54.31 -36.68 17.49
CA GLU A 106 53.99 -36.20 16.12
C GLU A 106 52.95 -37.06 15.39
N ASP A 107 53.02 -38.39 15.54
CA ASP A 107 52.03 -39.33 15.00
C ASP A 107 50.65 -39.17 15.67
N GLY A 108 50.64 -38.88 16.96
CA GLY A 108 49.44 -38.59 17.72
C GLY A 108 48.81 -37.26 17.34
N ILE A 109 49.63 -36.21 17.13
CA ILE A 109 49.18 -34.90 16.62
C ILE A 109 48.54 -35.08 15.25
N GLY A 110 49.18 -35.86 14.37
CA GLY A 110 48.64 -36.19 13.05
C GLY A 110 47.31 -36.93 13.12
N LEU A 111 47.22 -37.98 13.95
CA LEU A 111 46.00 -38.76 14.11
C LEU A 111 44.85 -37.94 14.71
N LEU A 112 45.12 -37.16 15.76
CA LEU A 112 44.13 -36.26 16.36
C LEU A 112 43.63 -35.23 15.35
N SER A 113 44.56 -34.63 14.59
CA SER A 113 44.23 -33.69 13.52
C SER A 113 43.34 -34.33 12.45
N HIS A 114 43.59 -35.60 12.12
CA HIS A 114 42.76 -36.32 11.17
C HIS A 114 41.35 -36.61 11.71
N LEU A 115 41.23 -37.02 12.98
CA LEU A 115 39.93 -37.18 13.65
C LEU A 115 39.17 -35.85 13.68
N ILE A 116 39.83 -34.73 13.99
CA ILE A 116 39.22 -33.39 13.95
C ILE A 116 38.65 -33.08 12.57
N VAL A 117 39.39 -33.33 11.48
CA VAL A 117 38.95 -33.01 10.12
C VAL A 117 37.67 -33.75 9.73
N VAL A 118 37.52 -35.01 10.16
CA VAL A 118 36.35 -35.86 9.84
C VAL A 118 35.21 -35.73 10.85
N ASP A 119 35.32 -34.82 11.83
CA ASP A 119 34.27 -34.61 12.83
C ASP A 119 33.01 -34.01 12.19
N SER A 120 31.87 -34.63 12.51
CA SER A 120 30.55 -34.20 12.04
C SER A 120 30.02 -32.96 12.78
N ASP A 121 30.47 -32.71 14.01
CA ASP A 121 30.14 -31.49 14.76
C ASP A 121 31.01 -30.33 14.27
N TYR A 122 30.44 -29.47 13.41
CA TYR A 122 31.14 -28.33 12.83
C TYR A 122 31.66 -27.33 13.88
N GLN A 123 30.94 -27.09 14.98
CA GLN A 123 31.35 -26.12 15.99
C GLN A 123 32.54 -26.64 16.79
N ARG A 124 32.45 -27.91 17.23
CA ARG A 124 33.55 -28.61 17.90
C ARG A 124 34.77 -28.72 16.97
N ARG A 125 34.56 -29.15 15.72
CA ARG A 125 35.58 -29.23 14.69
C ARG A 125 36.34 -27.91 14.55
N ARG A 126 35.63 -26.79 14.37
CA ARG A 126 36.27 -25.48 14.18
C ARG A 126 37.14 -25.08 15.37
N ALA A 127 36.62 -25.21 16.60
CA ALA A 127 37.36 -24.86 17.80
C ALA A 127 38.62 -25.72 17.97
N ASP A 128 38.49 -27.03 17.72
CA ASP A 128 39.60 -27.96 17.86
C ASP A 128 40.64 -27.81 16.74
N MET A 129 40.21 -27.45 15.52
CA MET A 129 41.12 -27.07 14.44
C MET A 129 41.96 -25.85 14.81
N GLU A 130 41.34 -24.80 15.35
CA GLU A 130 42.05 -23.59 15.82
C GLU A 130 43.06 -23.93 16.93
N ALA A 131 42.71 -24.84 17.85
CA ALA A 131 43.58 -25.23 18.96
C ALA A 131 44.77 -26.09 18.52
N ILE A 132 44.58 -27.08 17.65
CA ILE A 132 45.66 -28.02 17.24
C ILE A 132 46.54 -27.46 16.11
N TRP A 133 46.04 -26.49 15.32
CA TRP A 133 46.70 -26.01 14.10
C TRP A 133 48.17 -25.59 14.30
N PRO A 134 48.55 -24.79 15.32
CA PRO A 134 49.95 -24.41 15.52
C PRO A 134 50.89 -25.62 15.71
N ARG A 135 50.39 -26.68 16.34
CA ARG A 135 51.15 -27.92 16.59
C ARG A 135 51.28 -28.74 15.31
N LEU A 136 50.19 -28.90 14.55
CA LEU A 136 50.23 -29.55 13.25
C LEU A 136 51.17 -28.81 12.29
N GLN A 137 51.12 -27.48 12.27
CA GLN A 137 51.97 -26.63 11.44
C GLN A 137 53.46 -26.84 11.74
N ALA A 138 53.82 -26.96 13.02
CA ALA A 138 55.19 -27.27 13.41
C ALA A 138 55.63 -28.67 12.94
N VAL A 139 54.77 -29.68 13.06
CA VAL A 139 55.06 -31.05 12.61
C VAL A 139 55.24 -31.12 11.09
N ILE A 140 54.38 -30.48 10.31
CA ILE A 140 54.49 -30.52 8.83
C ILE A 140 55.66 -29.70 8.29
N ALA A 141 56.22 -28.76 9.07
CA ALA A 141 57.40 -28.00 8.69
C ALA A 141 58.72 -28.77 8.91
N ALA A 142 58.70 -29.87 9.68
CA ALA A 142 59.89 -30.67 9.99
C ALA A 142 60.42 -31.45 8.76
N ASP A 143 61.71 -31.78 8.75
CA ASP A 143 62.38 -32.52 7.66
C ASP A 143 61.84 -33.94 7.48
N SER A 144 61.39 -34.57 8.57
CA SER A 144 60.71 -35.86 8.58
C SER A 144 59.29 -35.64 9.12
N VAL A 145 58.29 -35.84 8.27
CA VAL A 145 56.87 -35.65 8.64
C VAL A 145 56.19 -37.01 8.71
N PRO A 146 55.54 -37.39 9.83
CA PRO A 146 54.75 -38.61 9.90
C PRO A 146 53.62 -38.62 8.86
N LEU A 147 53.29 -39.80 8.34
CA LEU A 147 52.22 -40.00 7.36
C LEU A 147 50.89 -39.49 7.88
N THR A 148 50.57 -39.75 9.15
CA THR A 148 49.33 -39.31 9.81
C THR A 148 49.17 -37.79 9.76
N ALA A 149 50.22 -37.03 10.08
CA ALA A 149 50.25 -35.57 10.00
C ALA A 149 50.17 -35.07 8.55
N ALA A 150 50.88 -35.72 7.63
CA ALA A 150 50.84 -35.38 6.21
C ALA A 150 49.44 -35.57 5.61
N VAL A 151 48.77 -36.67 5.95
CA VAL A 151 47.39 -36.96 5.52
C VAL A 151 46.39 -35.97 6.14
N ALA A 152 46.50 -35.69 7.44
CA ALA A 152 45.65 -34.71 8.13
C ALA A 152 45.74 -33.31 7.50
N ARG A 153 46.96 -32.86 7.15
CA ARG A 153 47.17 -31.59 6.44
C ARG A 153 46.52 -31.59 5.05
N SER A 154 46.54 -32.73 4.36
CA SER A 154 46.04 -32.85 2.98
C SER A 154 44.51 -32.87 2.85
N GLN A 155 43.81 -33.45 3.82
CA GLN A 155 42.35 -33.64 3.76
C GLN A 155 41.53 -32.51 4.39
N GLY A 156 42.13 -31.69 5.26
CA GLY A 156 41.47 -30.55 5.88
C GLY A 156 41.76 -29.22 5.19
N PHE A 157 40.83 -28.27 5.34
CA PHE A 157 41.09 -26.84 5.10
C PHE A 157 41.31 -26.17 6.45
N TRP A 158 42.58 -25.89 6.77
CA TRP A 158 43.02 -25.47 8.09
C TRP A 158 42.92 -23.94 8.27
N PRO A 159 42.91 -23.43 9.52
CA PRO A 159 42.97 -21.98 9.75
C PRO A 159 44.09 -21.34 8.94
N THR A 160 43.88 -20.14 8.40
CA THR A 160 44.77 -19.41 7.45
C THR A 160 44.78 -19.89 5.99
N ASP A 161 44.29 -21.09 5.66
CA ASP A 161 44.29 -21.57 4.25
C ASP A 161 43.43 -20.70 3.32
N ILE A 162 42.39 -20.02 3.84
CA ILE A 162 41.52 -19.11 3.04
C ILE A 162 42.32 -17.87 2.64
N GLU A 163 43.18 -17.39 3.54
CA GLU A 163 43.95 -16.15 3.39
C GLU A 163 45.24 -16.38 2.60
N ASP A 164 45.86 -17.57 2.74
CA ASP A 164 47.11 -17.95 2.07
C ASP A 164 47.04 -19.34 1.42
N ARG A 165 46.27 -19.42 0.33
CA ARG A 165 46.15 -20.65 -0.48
C ARG A 165 47.48 -21.12 -1.08
N GLU A 166 48.38 -20.17 -1.35
CA GLU A 166 49.72 -20.44 -1.87
C GLU A 166 50.57 -21.25 -0.88
N GLN A 167 50.49 -20.92 0.41
CA GLN A 167 51.14 -21.69 1.46
C GLN A 167 50.60 -23.11 1.54
N ARG A 168 49.26 -23.29 1.48
CA ARG A 168 48.65 -24.62 1.44
C ARG A 168 49.19 -25.47 0.30
N ARG A 169 49.24 -24.91 -0.90
CA ARG A 169 49.77 -25.60 -2.08
C ARG A 169 51.20 -26.08 -1.84
N ARG A 170 52.09 -25.18 -1.40
CA ARG A 170 53.50 -25.50 -1.11
C ARG A 170 53.62 -26.61 -0.07
N ASP A 171 52.77 -26.60 0.96
CA ASP A 171 52.74 -27.65 1.97
C ASP A 171 52.38 -29.02 1.35
N VAL A 172 51.24 -29.12 0.64
CA VAL A 172 50.77 -30.42 0.12
C VAL A 172 51.70 -30.99 -0.95
N GLU A 173 52.33 -30.15 -1.77
CA GLU A 173 53.34 -30.57 -2.75
C GLU A 173 54.59 -31.12 -2.09
N ARG A 174 55.10 -30.44 -1.05
CA ARG A 174 56.23 -30.93 -0.25
C ARG A 174 55.89 -32.27 0.39
N LEU A 175 54.70 -32.38 0.98
CA LEU A 175 54.24 -33.60 1.63
C LEU A 175 54.09 -34.76 0.62
N LEU A 176 53.66 -34.49 -0.62
CA LEU A 176 53.62 -35.50 -1.68
C LEU A 176 55.03 -35.97 -2.06
N GLY A 177 56.01 -35.06 -2.07
CA GLY A 177 57.42 -35.40 -2.27
C GLY A 177 57.98 -36.32 -1.19
N LEU A 178 57.57 -36.14 0.07
CA LEU A 178 57.96 -37.00 1.19
C LEU A 178 57.22 -38.35 1.20
N HIS A 179 55.95 -38.36 0.78
CA HIS A 179 55.04 -39.52 0.80
C HIS A 179 54.47 -39.84 -0.59
N PRO A 180 55.31 -40.18 -1.58
CA PRO A 180 54.88 -40.25 -2.98
C PRO A 180 53.88 -41.38 -3.27
N ALA A 181 53.77 -42.40 -2.42
CA ALA A 181 52.79 -43.47 -2.61
C ALA A 181 51.39 -43.12 -2.06
N ASN A 182 51.23 -42.03 -1.29
CA ASN A 182 49.96 -41.73 -0.63
C ASN A 182 48.96 -41.09 -1.61
N GLN A 183 47.77 -41.69 -1.71
CA GLN A 183 46.72 -41.23 -2.62
C GLN A 183 45.97 -39.99 -2.13
N PHE A 184 45.80 -39.79 -0.83
CA PHE A 184 45.06 -38.64 -0.28
C PHE A 184 45.83 -37.33 -0.47
N ILE A 185 47.14 -37.35 -0.21
CA ILE A 185 48.01 -36.20 -0.46
C ILE A 185 48.04 -35.88 -1.95
N ARG A 186 48.10 -36.91 -2.80
CA ARG A 186 48.05 -36.72 -4.26
C ARG A 186 46.75 -36.10 -4.73
N LEU A 187 45.60 -36.53 -4.19
CA LEU A 187 44.31 -35.92 -4.51
C LEU A 187 44.23 -34.47 -4.02
N ALA A 188 44.86 -34.13 -2.89
CA ALA A 188 44.95 -32.75 -2.42
C ALA A 188 45.79 -31.87 -3.34
N VAL A 189 46.91 -32.39 -3.87
CA VAL A 189 47.71 -31.69 -4.90
C VAL A 189 46.91 -31.56 -6.20
N LEU A 190 46.19 -32.61 -6.62
CA LEU A 190 45.33 -32.56 -7.80
C LEU A 190 44.30 -31.43 -7.68
N LEU A 191 43.63 -31.31 -6.53
CA LEU A 191 42.66 -30.26 -6.28
C LEU A 191 43.29 -28.88 -6.48
N GLU A 192 44.42 -28.58 -5.85
CA GLU A 192 45.10 -27.27 -6.02
C GLU A 192 45.50 -27.00 -7.48
N ARG A 193 45.93 -28.03 -8.23
CA ARG A 193 46.23 -27.91 -9.66
C ARG A 193 44.99 -27.62 -10.51
N GLN A 194 43.84 -28.22 -10.18
CA GLN A 194 42.57 -27.94 -10.84
C GLN A 194 42.12 -26.49 -10.61
N ILE A 195 42.31 -25.95 -9.40
CA ILE A 195 41.98 -24.56 -9.06
C ILE A 195 42.86 -23.57 -9.84
N GLU A 196 44.12 -23.91 -10.10
CA GLU A 196 45.01 -23.13 -10.96
C GLU A 196 44.66 -23.19 -12.45
N GLY A 197 43.73 -24.04 -12.85
CA GLY A 197 43.40 -24.26 -14.25
C GLY A 197 44.51 -24.98 -15.02
N VAL A 198 45.33 -25.80 -14.34
CA VAL A 198 46.35 -26.64 -14.99
C VAL A 198 45.69 -27.60 -15.98
N ASP A 199 46.34 -27.85 -17.11
CA ASP A 199 45.77 -28.68 -18.17
C ASP A 199 45.56 -30.15 -17.75
N ALA A 200 44.69 -30.85 -18.49
CA ALA A 200 44.33 -32.23 -18.18
C ALA A 200 45.50 -33.22 -18.32
N ALA A 201 46.51 -32.91 -19.15
CA ALA A 201 47.65 -33.80 -19.37
C ALA A 201 48.60 -33.81 -18.17
N GLU A 202 48.84 -32.65 -17.56
CA GLU A 202 49.61 -32.53 -16.32
C GLU A 202 48.89 -33.15 -15.13
N GLN A 203 47.57 -32.96 -15.02
CA GLN A 203 46.74 -33.64 -14.02
C GLN A 203 46.81 -35.17 -14.18
N TYR A 204 46.75 -35.65 -15.41
CA TYR A 204 46.87 -37.08 -15.72
C TYR A 204 48.24 -37.64 -15.33
N ALA A 205 49.33 -36.91 -15.64
CA ALA A 205 50.68 -37.30 -15.26
C ALA A 205 50.85 -37.40 -13.72
N LEU A 206 50.26 -36.46 -12.96
CA LEU A 206 50.27 -36.48 -11.49
C LEU A 206 49.63 -37.75 -10.94
N LEU A 207 48.48 -38.14 -11.49
CA LEU A 207 47.76 -39.34 -11.07
C LEU A 207 48.51 -40.63 -11.45
N LYS A 208 49.19 -40.65 -12.60
CA LYS A 208 49.94 -41.82 -13.11
C LYS A 208 51.35 -41.99 -12.56
N ALA A 209 51.89 -40.99 -11.88
CA ALA A 209 53.28 -41.01 -11.41
C ALA A 209 53.64 -42.23 -10.54
N VAL A 210 52.70 -42.76 -9.75
CA VAL A 210 52.91 -43.96 -8.92
C VAL A 210 51.70 -44.90 -9.04
N PRO A 211 51.89 -46.20 -9.34
CA PRO A 211 50.78 -47.15 -9.44
C PRO A 211 50.06 -47.37 -8.10
N ASN A 212 48.74 -47.18 -8.08
CA ASN A 212 47.90 -47.48 -6.94
C ASN A 212 47.33 -48.91 -7.04
N ARG A 213 47.80 -49.81 -6.17
CA ARG A 213 47.36 -51.22 -6.15
C ARG A 213 45.97 -51.44 -5.56
N SER A 214 45.47 -50.47 -4.80
CA SER A 214 44.15 -50.53 -4.15
C SER A 214 43.61 -49.09 -4.00
N PRO A 215 43.18 -48.46 -5.11
CA PRO A 215 42.69 -47.09 -5.09
C PRO A 215 41.45 -46.94 -4.20
N VAL A 216 41.38 -45.84 -3.46
CA VAL A 216 40.16 -45.45 -2.72
C VAL A 216 39.07 -44.98 -3.67
N PRO A 217 37.79 -45.06 -3.29
CA PRO A 217 36.67 -44.71 -4.16
C PRO A 217 36.79 -43.30 -4.77
N ARG A 218 37.09 -42.29 -3.96
CA ARG A 218 37.30 -40.91 -4.43
C ARG A 218 38.44 -40.80 -5.45
N TYR A 219 39.49 -41.60 -5.30
CA TYR A 219 40.58 -41.65 -6.27
C TYR A 219 40.09 -42.21 -7.61
N LEU A 220 39.28 -43.27 -7.61
CA LEU A 220 38.70 -43.83 -8.84
C LEU A 220 37.83 -42.78 -9.56
N TRP A 221 37.03 -42.01 -8.82
CA TRP A 221 36.20 -40.94 -9.39
C TRP A 221 37.03 -39.82 -10.03
N GLU A 222 38.00 -39.26 -9.30
CA GLU A 222 38.84 -38.18 -9.82
C GLU A 222 39.78 -38.68 -10.94
N ALA A 223 40.28 -39.91 -10.86
CA ALA A 223 41.04 -40.52 -11.95
C ALA A 223 40.18 -40.69 -13.20
N ALA A 224 38.92 -41.11 -13.08
CA ALA A 224 38.00 -41.17 -14.21
C ALA A 224 37.80 -39.80 -14.87
N LYS A 225 37.57 -38.74 -14.07
CA LYS A 225 37.41 -37.36 -14.59
C LYS A 225 38.66 -36.89 -15.34
N VAL A 226 39.82 -37.00 -14.71
CA VAL A 226 41.09 -36.54 -15.27
C VAL A 226 41.44 -37.32 -16.55
N THR A 227 41.26 -38.65 -16.54
CA THR A 227 41.52 -39.49 -17.73
C THR A 227 40.58 -39.19 -18.88
N ALA A 228 39.28 -38.97 -18.61
CA ALA A 228 38.32 -38.55 -19.62
C ALA A 228 38.74 -37.21 -20.25
N ASN A 229 39.09 -36.22 -19.43
CA ASN A 229 39.53 -34.89 -19.88
C ASN A 229 40.88 -34.94 -20.64
N ALA A 230 41.75 -35.90 -20.31
CA ALA A 230 43.01 -36.13 -21.01
C ALA A 230 42.85 -36.95 -22.31
N GLY A 231 41.62 -37.26 -22.73
CA GLY A 231 41.34 -38.04 -23.94
C GLY A 231 41.69 -39.52 -23.82
N GLN A 232 41.61 -40.09 -22.61
CA GLN A 232 41.79 -41.53 -22.31
C GLN A 232 40.47 -42.17 -21.83
N PRO A 233 39.43 -42.20 -22.68
CA PRO A 233 38.06 -42.58 -22.30
C PRO A 233 37.89 -44.05 -21.91
N ALA A 234 38.60 -44.99 -22.56
CA ALA A 234 38.58 -46.40 -22.17
C ALA A 234 39.05 -46.62 -20.73
N GLU A 235 40.05 -45.84 -20.30
CA GLU A 235 40.58 -45.88 -18.95
C GLU A 235 39.62 -45.23 -17.94
N ALA A 236 38.98 -44.12 -18.33
CA ALA A 236 37.94 -43.49 -17.52
C ALA A 236 36.79 -44.47 -17.23
N LEU A 237 36.32 -45.18 -18.26
CA LEU A 237 35.28 -46.21 -18.12
C LEU A 237 35.72 -47.39 -17.25
N GLU A 238 37.00 -47.76 -17.28
CA GLU A 238 37.55 -48.79 -16.38
C GLU A 238 37.49 -48.33 -14.92
N TYR A 239 37.93 -47.10 -14.62
CA TYR A 239 37.86 -46.53 -13.28
C TYR A 239 36.42 -46.42 -12.76
N LEU A 240 35.49 -45.95 -13.59
CA LEU A 240 34.05 -45.89 -13.26
C LEU A 240 33.48 -47.30 -12.96
N SER A 241 33.88 -48.31 -13.74
CA SER A 241 33.43 -49.69 -13.54
C SER A 241 34.00 -50.32 -12.27
N GLN A 242 35.25 -50.02 -11.93
CA GLN A 242 35.85 -50.42 -10.65
C GLN A 242 35.12 -49.76 -9.47
N LEU A 243 34.78 -48.48 -9.58
CA LEU A 243 34.05 -47.74 -8.56
C LEU A 243 32.64 -48.30 -8.35
N GLU A 244 31.89 -48.52 -9.43
CA GLU A 244 30.57 -49.12 -9.39
C GLU A 244 30.58 -50.51 -8.75
N ALA A 245 31.52 -51.38 -9.16
CA ALA A 245 31.63 -52.73 -8.62
C ALA A 245 31.94 -52.72 -7.12
N ARG A 246 32.67 -51.70 -6.64
CA ARG A 246 32.93 -51.51 -5.21
C ARG A 246 31.69 -51.02 -4.48
N GLU A 247 30.99 -50.02 -5.03
CA GLU A 247 29.77 -49.47 -4.42
C GLU A 247 28.66 -50.51 -4.32
N ARG A 248 28.41 -51.30 -5.37
CA ARG A 248 27.40 -52.37 -5.36
C ARG A 248 27.68 -53.50 -4.38
N ARG A 249 28.93 -53.64 -3.91
CA ARG A 249 29.33 -54.63 -2.90
C ARG A 249 29.28 -54.07 -1.47
N SER A 250 29.01 -52.78 -1.31
CA SER A 250 28.86 -52.17 0.01
C SER A 250 27.57 -52.66 0.68
N PHE A 251 27.48 -52.48 2.00
CA PHE A 251 26.29 -52.85 2.76
C PHE A 251 25.07 -51.98 2.40
N ASP A 252 25.32 -50.72 2.04
CA ASP A 252 24.29 -49.73 1.67
C ASP A 252 24.77 -48.92 0.45
N PRO A 253 24.53 -49.42 -0.78
CA PRO A 253 24.97 -48.73 -1.99
C PRO A 253 24.25 -47.41 -2.22
N SER A 254 25.00 -46.34 -2.42
CA SER A 254 24.48 -45.00 -2.74
C SER A 254 23.83 -44.99 -4.13
N SER A 255 22.51 -44.81 -4.18
CA SER A 255 21.76 -44.65 -5.44
C SER A 255 22.24 -43.42 -6.22
N ASN A 256 22.55 -42.32 -5.51
CA ASN A 256 23.09 -41.10 -6.11
C ASN A 256 24.45 -41.35 -6.78
N LEU A 257 25.39 -42.06 -6.14
CA LEU A 257 26.68 -42.37 -6.74
C LEU A 257 26.52 -43.26 -7.98
N LEU A 258 25.65 -44.27 -7.92
CA LEU A 258 25.39 -45.14 -9.07
C LEU A 258 24.80 -44.36 -10.25
N PHE A 259 23.87 -43.43 -9.99
CA PHE A 259 23.34 -42.51 -10.99
C PHE A 259 24.45 -41.63 -11.60
N GLN A 260 25.29 -41.01 -10.76
CA GLN A 260 26.38 -40.14 -11.22
C GLN A 260 27.42 -40.90 -12.06
N ILE A 261 27.67 -42.17 -11.76
CA ILE A 261 28.54 -43.04 -12.58
C ILE A 261 27.92 -43.26 -13.98
N GLU A 262 26.62 -43.56 -14.07
CA GLU A 262 25.95 -43.72 -15.36
C GLU A 262 25.91 -42.41 -16.16
N LEU A 263 25.69 -41.28 -15.49
CA LEU A 263 25.73 -39.96 -16.10
C LEU A 263 27.12 -39.65 -16.68
N ALA A 264 28.18 -39.93 -15.91
CA ALA A 264 29.56 -39.81 -16.34
C ALA A 264 29.88 -40.68 -17.57
N ARG A 265 29.38 -41.93 -17.60
CA ARG A 265 29.52 -42.81 -18.78
C ARG A 265 28.87 -42.21 -20.03
N CYS A 266 27.69 -41.61 -19.88
CA CYS A 266 27.03 -40.91 -20.98
C CYS A 266 27.88 -39.75 -21.47
N ALA A 267 28.40 -38.90 -20.57
CA ALA A 267 29.26 -37.78 -20.93
C ALA A 267 30.56 -38.21 -21.65
N VAL A 268 31.20 -39.30 -21.21
CA VAL A 268 32.39 -39.86 -21.88
C VAL A 268 32.06 -40.33 -23.29
N ALA A 269 30.93 -41.04 -23.49
CA ALA A 269 30.52 -41.52 -24.81
C ALA A 269 30.24 -40.38 -25.82
N ILE A 270 29.75 -39.23 -25.33
CA ILE A 270 29.56 -38.01 -26.13
C ILE A 270 30.90 -37.41 -26.54
N ALA A 271 31.85 -37.30 -25.60
CA ALA A 271 33.18 -36.76 -25.87
C ALA A 271 33.97 -37.59 -26.90
N GLU A 272 33.80 -38.92 -26.88
CA GLU A 272 34.38 -39.83 -27.87
C GLU A 272 33.74 -39.75 -29.27
N ASN A 273 32.57 -39.12 -29.39
CA ASN A 273 31.76 -39.10 -30.61
C ASN A 273 31.52 -40.52 -31.17
N THR A 274 31.20 -41.47 -30.30
CA THR A 274 30.88 -42.85 -30.69
C THR A 274 29.64 -42.90 -31.60
N PRO A 275 29.54 -43.89 -32.52
CA PRO A 275 28.29 -44.15 -33.21
C PRO A 275 27.19 -44.44 -32.18
N ASP A 276 26.08 -43.70 -32.23
CA ASP A 276 24.96 -43.80 -31.27
C ASP A 276 25.30 -43.33 -29.83
N SER A 277 26.12 -42.29 -29.71
CA SER A 277 26.54 -41.69 -28.43
C SER A 277 25.40 -41.23 -27.52
N MET A 278 24.20 -40.94 -28.08
CA MET A 278 23.01 -40.57 -27.30
C MET A 278 22.27 -41.76 -26.68
N SER A 279 22.54 -43.01 -27.10
CA SER A 279 21.85 -44.21 -26.60
C SER A 279 22.03 -44.44 -25.09
N GLY A 280 23.11 -43.94 -24.49
CA GLY A 280 23.31 -43.92 -23.04
C GLY A 280 22.23 -43.12 -22.33
N PHE A 281 21.97 -41.89 -22.79
CA PHE A 281 20.92 -41.04 -22.26
C PHE A 281 19.53 -41.61 -22.50
N ASP A 282 19.28 -42.26 -23.64
CA ASP A 282 17.99 -42.91 -23.90
C ASP A 282 17.71 -44.05 -22.92
N ARG A 283 18.74 -44.85 -22.58
CA ARG A 283 18.63 -45.90 -21.57
C ARG A 283 18.42 -45.31 -20.17
N LEU A 284 19.20 -44.29 -19.81
CA LEU A 284 19.12 -43.64 -18.50
C LEU A 284 17.74 -43.00 -18.27
N LEU A 285 17.23 -42.24 -19.25
CA LEU A 285 15.93 -41.60 -19.17
C LEU A 285 14.76 -42.60 -19.30
N GLY A 286 15.00 -43.75 -19.93
CA GLY A 286 14.05 -44.86 -20.00
C GLY A 286 13.92 -45.66 -18.70
N ASP A 287 14.81 -45.46 -17.73
CA ASP A 287 14.74 -46.12 -16.42
C ASP A 287 13.58 -45.54 -15.59
N ALA A 288 12.60 -46.39 -15.29
CA ALA A 288 11.43 -46.02 -14.49
C ALA A 288 11.74 -45.90 -12.99
N SER A 289 12.89 -46.43 -12.54
CA SER A 289 13.35 -46.33 -11.15
C SER A 289 14.07 -45.02 -10.83
N LEU A 290 14.41 -44.23 -11.86
CA LEU A 290 15.04 -42.93 -11.71
C LEU A 290 14.08 -41.93 -11.05
N ASP A 291 14.48 -41.37 -9.92
CA ASP A 291 13.71 -40.35 -9.21
C ASP A 291 13.59 -39.05 -10.04
N SER A 292 12.73 -38.14 -9.57
CA SER A 292 12.39 -36.92 -10.30
C SER A 292 13.56 -35.95 -10.42
N GLU A 293 14.43 -35.83 -9.41
CA GLU A 293 15.58 -34.91 -9.43
C GLU A 293 16.69 -35.42 -10.35
N HIS A 294 17.00 -36.72 -10.27
CA HIS A 294 17.94 -37.37 -11.19
C HIS A 294 17.44 -37.33 -12.63
N ARG A 295 16.13 -37.44 -12.85
CA ARG A 295 15.53 -37.32 -14.18
C ARG A 295 15.72 -35.93 -14.77
N VAL A 296 15.51 -34.86 -14.00
CA VAL A 296 15.79 -33.48 -14.42
C VAL A 296 17.26 -33.33 -14.78
N THR A 297 18.15 -33.79 -13.90
CA THR A 297 19.62 -33.74 -14.08
C THR A 297 20.05 -34.44 -15.37
N ALA A 298 19.52 -35.64 -15.62
CA ALA A 298 19.80 -36.43 -16.82
C ALA A 298 19.22 -35.79 -18.09
N CYS A 299 18.01 -35.21 -18.03
CA CYS A 299 17.42 -34.49 -19.15
C CYS A 299 18.27 -33.28 -19.55
N LEU A 300 18.76 -32.51 -18.57
CA LEU A 300 19.58 -31.34 -18.83
C LEU A 300 20.95 -31.69 -19.42
N ALA A 301 21.59 -32.75 -18.91
CA ALA A 301 22.81 -33.31 -19.49
C ALA A 301 22.61 -33.88 -20.90
N ALA A 302 21.49 -34.59 -21.15
CA ALA A 302 21.14 -35.08 -22.48
C ALA A 302 20.89 -33.92 -23.46
N LEU A 303 20.28 -32.83 -23.00
CA LEU A 303 20.02 -31.64 -23.80
C LEU A 303 21.31 -30.90 -24.17
N GLU A 304 22.21 -30.68 -23.21
CA GLU A 304 23.56 -30.14 -23.46
C GLU A 304 24.33 -31.04 -24.44
N ALA A 305 24.27 -32.36 -24.27
CA ALA A 305 24.89 -33.30 -25.21
C ALA A 305 24.27 -33.20 -26.62
N ALA A 306 22.95 -33.13 -26.73
CA ALA A 306 22.25 -32.98 -28.01
C ALA A 306 22.65 -31.70 -28.74
N CYS A 307 22.89 -30.61 -28.02
CA CYS A 307 23.43 -29.36 -28.56
C CYS A 307 24.76 -29.56 -29.30
N ARG A 308 25.59 -30.50 -28.86
CA ARG A 308 26.93 -30.74 -29.42
C ARG A 308 26.92 -31.77 -30.56
N VAL A 309 26.24 -32.90 -30.38
CA VAL A 309 26.39 -34.06 -31.28
C VAL A 309 25.10 -34.52 -31.95
N ALA A 310 23.93 -34.08 -31.49
CA ALA A 310 22.64 -34.48 -32.06
C ALA A 310 21.62 -33.32 -32.19
N PRO A 311 21.92 -32.28 -33.00
CA PRO A 311 21.05 -31.10 -33.14
C PRO A 311 19.57 -31.41 -33.45
N ALA A 312 19.32 -32.47 -34.23
CA ALA A 312 17.96 -32.89 -34.61
C ALA A 312 17.10 -33.36 -33.42
N ARG A 313 17.72 -33.69 -32.28
CA ARG A 313 17.04 -34.16 -31.06
C ARG A 313 16.87 -33.09 -29.99
N MET A 314 17.35 -31.85 -30.22
CA MET A 314 17.26 -30.78 -29.22
C MET A 314 15.82 -30.49 -28.78
N SER A 315 14.87 -30.44 -29.73
CA SER A 315 13.45 -30.21 -29.38
C SER A 315 12.88 -31.34 -28.52
N GLU A 316 13.20 -32.60 -28.85
CA GLU A 316 12.75 -33.77 -28.09
C GLU A 316 13.26 -33.72 -26.64
N PHE A 317 14.56 -33.48 -26.45
CA PHE A 317 15.14 -33.39 -25.10
C PHE A 317 14.72 -32.14 -24.35
N GLY A 318 14.45 -31.03 -25.06
CA GLY A 318 13.89 -29.81 -24.48
C GLY A 318 12.50 -30.06 -23.89
N ASP A 319 11.62 -30.72 -24.64
CA ASP A 319 10.28 -31.10 -24.14
C ASP A 319 10.39 -32.05 -22.93
N ARG A 320 11.24 -33.08 -23.01
CA ARG A 320 11.48 -34.01 -21.89
C ARG A 320 12.04 -33.33 -20.65
N TYR A 321 12.89 -32.32 -20.80
CA TYR A 321 13.41 -31.54 -19.67
C TYR A 321 12.27 -30.77 -18.99
N LEU A 322 11.43 -30.07 -19.75
CA LEU A 322 10.28 -29.34 -19.20
C LEU A 322 9.28 -30.26 -18.52
N ASP A 323 8.97 -31.41 -19.12
CA ASP A 323 8.07 -32.40 -18.53
C ASP A 323 8.64 -32.97 -17.22
N ALA A 324 9.94 -33.30 -17.19
CA ALA A 324 10.62 -33.80 -16.00
C ALA A 324 10.60 -32.76 -14.87
N ARG A 325 10.83 -31.48 -15.21
CA ARG A 325 10.75 -30.38 -14.25
C ARG A 325 9.35 -30.18 -13.68
N GLN A 326 8.33 -30.25 -14.52
CA GLN A 326 6.95 -30.11 -14.04
C GLN A 326 6.54 -31.25 -13.12
N ALA A 327 7.10 -32.44 -13.34
CA ALA A 327 6.86 -33.58 -12.47
C ALA A 327 7.47 -33.42 -11.06
N THR A 328 8.45 -32.55 -10.83
CA THR A 328 8.97 -32.28 -9.47
C THR A 328 7.98 -31.47 -8.62
N GLY A 329 7.03 -30.78 -9.26
CA GLY A 329 6.08 -29.88 -8.61
C GLY A 329 6.58 -28.44 -8.47
N ASP A 330 7.87 -28.19 -8.74
CA ASP A 330 8.46 -26.86 -8.70
C ASP A 330 7.96 -25.99 -9.85
N ALA A 331 7.91 -24.68 -9.62
CA ALA A 331 7.65 -23.73 -10.69
C ALA A 331 8.82 -23.76 -11.70
N LEU A 332 8.51 -23.74 -12.99
CA LEU A 332 9.51 -23.50 -14.02
C LEU A 332 9.88 -22.02 -13.98
N GLY A 333 11.04 -21.70 -13.40
CA GLY A 333 11.64 -20.38 -13.47
C GLY A 333 12.43 -20.17 -14.76
N PHE A 334 12.82 -18.92 -15.02
CA PHE A 334 13.75 -18.57 -16.10
C PHE A 334 15.19 -18.32 -15.62
N GLY A 335 15.43 -18.45 -14.32
CA GLY A 335 16.70 -18.13 -13.69
C GLY A 335 17.86 -19.02 -14.14
N SER A 336 19.07 -18.46 -14.05
CA SER A 336 20.31 -19.12 -14.50
C SER A 336 20.62 -20.45 -13.80
N TYR A 337 20.19 -20.60 -12.55
CA TYR A 337 20.34 -21.84 -11.76
C TYR A 337 19.64 -23.04 -12.41
N ASP A 338 18.49 -22.81 -13.04
CA ASP A 338 17.67 -23.88 -13.63
C ASP A 338 18.30 -24.46 -14.91
N LEU A 339 19.34 -23.82 -15.42
CA LEU A 339 19.99 -24.08 -16.71
C LEU A 339 21.35 -24.77 -16.57
N SER A 340 21.74 -25.13 -15.34
CA SER A 340 22.93 -25.94 -15.10
C SER A 340 22.68 -27.01 -14.04
N ASN A 341 23.28 -28.19 -14.23
CA ASN A 341 23.39 -29.16 -13.15
C ASN A 341 24.38 -28.61 -12.11
N ASP A 342 23.82 -28.14 -11.00
CA ASP A 342 24.58 -27.61 -9.89
C ASP A 342 25.54 -28.64 -9.28
N THR A 343 26.66 -28.17 -8.71
CA THR A 343 27.68 -29.05 -8.13
C THR A 343 27.27 -29.56 -6.75
N MET A 344 26.36 -30.53 -6.71
CA MET A 344 26.13 -31.31 -5.49
C MET A 344 27.37 -32.16 -5.17
N PRO A 345 27.74 -32.35 -3.90
CA PRO A 345 28.82 -33.25 -3.54
C PRO A 345 28.42 -34.71 -3.87
N VAL A 346 29.34 -35.44 -4.48
CA VAL A 346 29.23 -36.88 -4.71
C VAL A 346 30.04 -37.61 -3.65
N GLU A 347 29.42 -38.60 -3.03
CA GLU A 347 30.03 -39.48 -2.04
C GLU A 347 29.40 -40.89 -2.09
N GLY A 348 30.04 -41.85 -1.42
CA GLY A 348 29.57 -43.23 -1.36
C GLY A 348 30.32 -44.04 -0.31
N ALA A 349 30.18 -45.37 -0.37
CA ALA A 349 30.71 -46.25 0.66
C ALA A 349 32.25 -46.25 0.70
N GLY A 350 32.83 -45.96 1.86
CA GLY A 350 34.27 -45.99 2.10
C GLY A 350 35.05 -44.85 1.43
N TRP A 351 34.39 -43.72 1.17
CA TRP A 351 35.02 -42.46 0.79
C TRP A 351 35.63 -41.77 2.02
N ASP A 352 36.69 -41.00 1.80
CA ASP A 352 37.33 -40.19 2.84
C ASP A 352 36.63 -38.84 3.05
N THR A 353 36.12 -38.26 1.97
CA THR A 353 35.33 -37.01 1.92
C THR A 353 34.34 -37.10 0.76
N TRP A 354 33.95 -35.97 0.16
CA TRP A 354 33.16 -35.90 -1.08
C TRP A 354 34.03 -35.50 -2.29
N ALA A 355 33.47 -35.55 -3.50
CA ALA A 355 34.02 -35.01 -4.75
C ALA A 355 32.98 -34.19 -5.53
N HIS A 356 33.44 -33.38 -6.49
CA HIS A 356 32.52 -32.66 -7.37
C HIS A 356 31.88 -33.60 -8.40
N THR A 357 30.60 -33.35 -8.73
CA THR A 357 29.87 -33.99 -9.84
C THR A 357 30.62 -33.90 -11.17
N TRP A 358 30.20 -34.74 -12.11
CA TRP A 358 30.71 -34.69 -13.47
C TRP A 358 30.25 -33.40 -14.16
N SER A 359 31.16 -32.69 -14.82
CA SER A 359 30.84 -31.42 -15.51
C SER A 359 30.04 -31.70 -16.78
N CYS A 360 28.71 -31.74 -16.66
CA CYS A 360 27.78 -31.91 -17.76
C CYS A 360 26.41 -31.32 -17.41
N GLY A 361 25.62 -30.97 -18.42
CA GLY A 361 24.31 -30.36 -18.27
C GLY A 361 24.32 -28.86 -17.97
N ASP A 362 25.30 -28.10 -18.48
CA ASP A 362 25.20 -26.64 -18.53
C ASP A 362 24.73 -26.19 -19.92
N VAL A 363 23.47 -25.76 -20.00
CA VAL A 363 22.87 -25.33 -21.28
C VAL A 363 22.94 -23.82 -21.51
N ARG A 364 23.46 -23.03 -20.55
CA ARG A 364 23.56 -21.56 -20.68
C ARG A 364 24.33 -21.13 -21.92
N PRO A 365 25.51 -21.73 -22.25
CA PRO A 365 26.24 -21.39 -23.48
C PRO A 365 25.49 -21.74 -24.78
N HIS A 366 24.42 -22.54 -24.68
CA HIS A 366 23.67 -23.08 -25.81
C HIS A 366 22.27 -22.47 -25.97
N LEU A 367 21.86 -21.53 -25.10
CA LEU A 367 20.49 -20.97 -25.09
C LEU A 367 20.05 -20.37 -26.42
N ALA A 368 20.92 -19.63 -27.12
CA ALA A 368 20.60 -19.05 -28.42
C ALA A 368 20.29 -20.14 -29.48
N MET A 369 21.03 -21.25 -29.44
CA MET A 369 20.79 -22.39 -30.33
C MET A 369 19.52 -23.15 -29.92
N LEU A 370 19.30 -23.34 -28.62
CA LEU A 370 18.12 -24.02 -28.10
C LEU A 370 16.83 -23.25 -28.40
N GLY A 371 16.85 -21.93 -28.26
CA GLY A 371 15.72 -21.06 -28.57
C GLY A 371 15.35 -21.03 -30.06
N THR A 372 16.32 -21.26 -30.96
CA THR A 372 16.09 -21.28 -32.41
C THR A 372 15.75 -22.66 -32.95
N ALA A 373 16.31 -23.73 -32.38
CA ALA A 373 16.14 -25.08 -32.89
C ALA A 373 14.97 -25.85 -32.26
N SER A 374 14.59 -25.53 -31.03
CA SER A 374 13.42 -26.12 -30.37
C SER A 374 12.11 -25.49 -30.89
N ARG A 375 11.01 -26.25 -30.82
CA ARG A 375 9.69 -25.78 -31.28
C ARG A 375 8.71 -25.65 -30.12
N GLY A 376 7.65 -24.88 -30.34
CA GLY A 376 6.55 -24.73 -29.39
C GLY A 376 7.02 -24.26 -28.02
N ARG A 377 6.56 -24.97 -26.98
CA ARG A 377 6.76 -24.61 -25.58
C ARG A 377 8.24 -24.60 -25.15
N ALA A 378 9.02 -25.61 -25.53
CA ALA A 378 10.44 -25.66 -25.21
C ALA A 378 11.24 -24.52 -25.85
N GLY A 379 10.93 -24.19 -27.12
CA GLY A 379 11.54 -23.04 -27.80
C GLY A 379 11.24 -21.71 -27.10
N LEU A 380 9.99 -21.52 -26.65
CA LEU A 380 9.60 -20.34 -25.87
C LEU A 380 10.33 -20.26 -24.53
N PHE A 381 10.41 -21.37 -23.79
CA PHE A 381 11.13 -21.44 -22.52
C PHE A 381 12.60 -20.99 -22.66
N PHE A 382 13.35 -21.57 -23.60
CA PHE A 382 14.76 -21.22 -23.75
C PHE A 382 14.99 -19.79 -24.27
N ARG A 383 14.06 -19.25 -25.07
CA ARG A 383 14.09 -17.84 -25.47
C ARG A 383 13.81 -16.91 -24.29
N ALA A 384 12.88 -17.28 -23.40
CA ALA A 384 12.62 -16.55 -22.16
C ALA A 384 13.83 -16.57 -21.22
N CYS A 385 14.41 -17.75 -20.97
CA CYS A 385 15.66 -17.89 -20.21
C CYS A 385 16.81 -17.06 -20.79
N LEU A 386 16.95 -17.01 -22.12
CA LEU A 386 17.97 -16.18 -22.76
C LEU A 386 17.71 -14.69 -22.58
N ALA A 387 16.45 -14.26 -22.65
CA ALA A 387 16.09 -12.86 -22.43
C ALA A 387 16.32 -12.46 -20.97
N ASP A 388 15.93 -13.31 -20.02
CA ASP A 388 16.12 -13.13 -18.58
C ASP A 388 17.61 -13.05 -18.21
N LEU A 389 18.42 -14.02 -18.68
CA LEU A 389 19.86 -14.03 -18.46
C LEU A 389 20.54 -12.75 -18.98
N LYS A 390 20.08 -12.20 -20.11
CA LYS A 390 20.62 -10.94 -20.64
C LYS A 390 20.27 -9.73 -19.78
N ILE A 391 19.13 -9.74 -19.09
CA ILE A 391 18.75 -8.70 -18.13
C ILE A 391 19.68 -8.83 -16.91
N ASP A 392 19.80 -10.03 -16.35
CA ASP A 392 20.65 -10.34 -15.20
C ASP A 392 22.12 -9.92 -15.43
N GLU A 393 22.66 -10.23 -16.62
CA GLU A 393 24.02 -9.84 -17.01
C GLU A 393 24.25 -8.32 -16.96
N GLN A 394 23.24 -7.49 -17.26
CA GLN A 394 23.37 -6.04 -17.15
C GLN A 394 23.32 -5.59 -15.69
N THR A 395 22.38 -6.11 -14.90
CA THR A 395 22.23 -5.74 -13.48
C THR A 395 23.44 -6.17 -12.65
N ASP A 396 24.02 -7.33 -12.93
CA ASP A 396 25.23 -7.84 -12.27
C ASP A 396 26.46 -6.96 -12.56
N THR A 397 26.48 -6.27 -13.71
CA THR A 397 27.53 -5.28 -14.03
C THR A 397 27.29 -3.91 -13.36
N GLY A 398 26.25 -3.79 -12.53
CA GLY A 398 25.92 -2.57 -11.79
C GLY A 398 25.18 -1.52 -12.61
N VAL A 399 24.60 -1.89 -13.75
CA VAL A 399 23.75 -1.00 -14.56
C VAL A 399 22.33 -1.06 -14.01
N GLU A 400 21.75 0.08 -13.65
CA GLU A 400 20.34 0.14 -13.25
C GLU A 400 19.45 -0.13 -14.47
N VAL A 401 18.39 -0.94 -14.30
CA VAL A 401 17.45 -1.28 -15.38
C VAL A 401 16.88 -0.03 -16.06
N ALA A 402 16.68 1.03 -15.27
CA ALA A 402 16.22 2.34 -15.71
C ALA A 402 17.10 3.01 -16.77
N ASP A 403 18.39 2.69 -16.82
CA ASP A 403 19.38 3.28 -17.72
C ASP A 403 19.60 2.46 -19.00
N LEU A 404 18.95 1.31 -19.13
CA LEU A 404 19.08 0.45 -20.31
C LEU A 404 18.45 1.11 -21.55
N PRO A 405 19.15 1.15 -22.69
CA PRO A 405 18.64 1.82 -23.89
C PRO A 405 17.51 1.04 -24.54
N ILE A 406 16.59 1.72 -25.22
CA ILE A 406 15.49 1.09 -25.98
C ILE A 406 15.99 -0.01 -26.93
N SER A 407 17.15 0.17 -27.57
CA SER A 407 17.75 -0.83 -28.47
C SER A 407 18.08 -2.16 -27.79
N PHE A 408 18.36 -2.15 -26.48
CA PHE A 408 18.54 -3.38 -25.70
C PHE A 408 17.21 -4.13 -25.59
N TRP A 409 16.14 -3.44 -25.24
CA TRP A 409 14.79 -4.01 -25.12
C TRP A 409 14.20 -4.48 -26.45
N ASP A 410 14.45 -3.76 -27.55
CA ASP A 410 14.11 -4.25 -28.89
C ASP A 410 14.84 -5.56 -29.21
N GLY A 411 16.13 -5.66 -28.84
CA GLY A 411 16.89 -6.90 -28.97
C GLY A 411 16.33 -8.05 -28.13
N LEU A 412 15.79 -7.78 -26.93
CA LEU A 412 15.10 -8.79 -26.13
C LEU A 412 13.76 -9.20 -26.72
N ALA A 413 13.02 -8.26 -27.31
CA ALA A 413 11.77 -8.57 -28.01
C ALA A 413 12.02 -9.49 -29.22
N ASP A 414 13.10 -9.26 -29.97
CA ASP A 414 13.53 -10.13 -31.07
C ASP A 414 13.92 -11.54 -30.57
N VAL A 415 14.58 -11.62 -29.41
CA VAL A 415 14.93 -12.89 -28.77
C VAL A 415 13.70 -13.65 -28.32
N LEU A 416 12.79 -13.02 -27.57
CA LEU A 416 11.60 -13.68 -27.03
C LEU A 416 10.62 -14.09 -28.14
N GLY A 417 10.43 -13.20 -29.12
CA GLY A 417 9.50 -13.37 -30.23
C GLY A 417 8.03 -13.33 -29.82
N ASP A 418 7.17 -13.87 -30.68
CA ASP A 418 5.73 -13.96 -30.44
C ASP A 418 5.40 -15.03 -29.39
N ILE A 419 4.59 -14.64 -28.41
CA ILE A 419 4.10 -15.50 -27.31
C ILE A 419 2.61 -15.83 -27.43
N THR A 420 1.94 -15.40 -28.51
CA THR A 420 0.48 -15.56 -28.69
C THR A 420 0.06 -17.02 -28.49
N GLY A 421 -0.95 -17.23 -27.64
CA GLY A 421 -1.47 -18.56 -27.28
C GLY A 421 -0.68 -19.28 -26.16
N HIS A 422 0.37 -18.66 -25.64
CA HIS A 422 1.20 -19.17 -24.53
C HIS A 422 1.25 -18.19 -23.34
N GLU A 423 0.35 -17.21 -23.27
CA GLU A 423 0.36 -16.14 -22.27
C GLU A 423 0.19 -16.68 -20.83
N ALA A 424 -0.58 -17.76 -20.67
CA ALA A 424 -0.78 -18.41 -19.37
C ALA A 424 0.29 -19.47 -19.04
N GLU A 425 1.21 -19.77 -19.96
CA GLU A 425 2.29 -20.74 -19.71
C GLU A 425 3.24 -20.25 -18.63
N PHE A 426 3.95 -21.18 -18.01
CA PHE A 426 4.93 -20.91 -16.96
C PHE A 426 4.35 -20.04 -15.83
N ARG A 427 3.07 -20.29 -15.49
CA ARG A 427 2.34 -19.64 -14.40
C ARG A 427 2.35 -18.10 -14.51
N GLY A 428 2.31 -17.59 -15.75
CA GLY A 428 2.28 -16.16 -16.05
C GLY A 428 3.64 -15.48 -16.12
N GLN A 429 4.74 -16.16 -15.81
CA GLN A 429 6.09 -15.57 -15.85
C GLN A 429 6.49 -15.15 -17.28
N LEU A 430 6.10 -15.92 -18.30
CA LEU A 430 6.35 -15.56 -19.69
C LEU A 430 5.63 -14.27 -20.09
N LEU A 431 4.37 -14.14 -19.69
CA LEU A 431 3.60 -12.92 -19.93
C LEU A 431 4.18 -11.74 -19.15
N SER A 432 4.64 -11.95 -17.92
CA SER A 432 5.29 -10.92 -17.11
C SER A 432 6.56 -10.40 -17.80
N LEU A 433 7.47 -11.29 -18.22
CA LEU A 433 8.69 -10.92 -18.95
C LEU A 433 8.37 -10.22 -20.29
N HIS A 434 7.42 -10.73 -21.05
CA HIS A 434 6.97 -10.09 -22.29
C HIS A 434 6.43 -8.69 -22.03
N THR A 435 5.63 -8.52 -20.97
CA THR A 435 5.03 -7.24 -20.57
C THR A 435 6.11 -6.23 -20.16
N ALA A 436 7.10 -6.66 -19.38
CA ALA A 436 8.25 -5.83 -19.00
C ALA A 436 9.07 -5.38 -20.21
N ILE A 437 9.35 -6.29 -21.15
CA ILE A 437 10.04 -5.95 -22.41
C ILE A 437 9.22 -4.94 -23.20
N ARG A 438 7.90 -5.15 -23.36
CA ARG A 438 7.02 -4.24 -24.10
C ARG A 438 6.97 -2.84 -23.50
N ALA A 439 6.93 -2.74 -22.17
CA ALA A 439 6.90 -1.46 -21.46
C ALA A 439 8.12 -0.58 -21.76
N HIS A 440 9.29 -1.17 -21.96
CA HIS A 440 10.55 -0.45 -22.18
C HIS A 440 10.87 -0.16 -23.66
N ARG A 441 9.96 -0.49 -24.58
CA ARG A 441 10.11 -0.19 -26.01
C ARG A 441 9.59 1.20 -26.36
N THR A 442 9.77 1.61 -27.62
CA THR A 442 9.20 2.87 -28.12
C THR A 442 7.67 2.80 -28.15
N ASP A 443 7.02 3.88 -27.69
CA ASP A 443 5.56 4.08 -27.68
C ASP A 443 4.77 2.90 -27.09
N PRO A 444 4.99 2.56 -25.80
CA PRO A 444 4.31 1.42 -25.16
C PRO A 444 2.79 1.64 -25.09
N ASP A 445 2.01 0.61 -25.45
CA ASP A 445 0.56 0.58 -25.22
C ASP A 445 0.29 0.26 -23.75
N TRP A 446 0.26 1.30 -22.92
CA TRP A 446 0.09 1.16 -21.48
C TRP A 446 -1.20 0.46 -21.09
N ALA A 447 -2.28 0.58 -21.87
CA ALA A 447 -3.55 -0.08 -21.54
C ALA A 447 -3.47 -1.61 -21.75
N GLU A 448 -2.88 -2.04 -22.86
CA GLU A 448 -2.61 -3.46 -23.10
C GLU A 448 -1.62 -4.03 -22.07
N ILE A 449 -0.54 -3.29 -21.80
CA ILE A 449 0.48 -3.64 -20.80
C ILE A 449 -0.15 -3.79 -19.42
N GLY A 450 -1.05 -2.89 -19.01
CA GLY A 450 -1.75 -2.97 -17.73
C GLY A 450 -2.63 -4.20 -17.59
N ALA A 451 -3.36 -4.57 -18.65
CA ALA A 451 -4.17 -5.78 -18.66
C ALA A 451 -3.31 -7.06 -18.58
N HIS A 452 -2.21 -7.13 -19.34
CA HIS A 452 -1.28 -8.25 -19.31
C HIS A 452 -0.53 -8.37 -17.98
N TRP A 453 -0.12 -7.25 -17.40
CA TRP A 453 0.49 -7.22 -16.08
C TRP A 453 -0.47 -7.79 -15.02
N ALA A 454 -1.73 -7.35 -15.00
CA ALA A 454 -2.70 -7.88 -14.03
C ALA A 454 -2.94 -9.39 -14.22
N ALA A 455 -2.98 -9.85 -15.47
CA ALA A 455 -3.10 -11.27 -15.79
C ALA A 455 -1.89 -12.09 -15.32
N SER A 456 -0.67 -11.59 -15.53
CA SER A 456 0.56 -12.28 -15.11
C SER A 456 0.73 -12.29 -13.60
N GLU A 457 0.47 -11.17 -12.93
CA GLU A 457 0.55 -11.08 -11.46
C GLU A 457 -0.48 -11.97 -10.79
N TRP A 458 -1.70 -12.04 -11.33
CA TRP A 458 -2.72 -12.95 -10.81
C TRP A 458 -2.32 -14.42 -10.99
N ALA A 459 -1.81 -14.79 -12.17
CA ALA A 459 -1.32 -16.15 -12.42
C ALA A 459 -0.16 -16.51 -11.48
N ALA A 460 0.76 -15.57 -11.23
CA ALA A 460 1.84 -15.76 -10.29
C ALA A 460 1.35 -15.88 -8.85
N LYS A 461 0.40 -15.05 -8.38
CA LYS A 461 -0.15 -15.15 -7.01
C LYS A 461 -0.89 -16.46 -6.72
N GLN A 462 -1.38 -17.16 -7.74
CA GLN A 462 -1.92 -18.52 -7.57
C GLN A 462 -0.83 -19.54 -7.23
N ASP A 463 0.44 -19.19 -7.44
CA ASP A 463 1.62 -19.99 -7.13
C ASP A 463 2.57 -19.28 -6.17
N ARG A 464 2.74 -19.83 -4.96
CA ARG A 464 3.50 -19.17 -3.88
C ARG A 464 5.00 -18.96 -4.18
N TYR A 465 5.52 -19.54 -5.26
CA TYR A 465 6.93 -19.54 -5.61
C TYR A 465 7.26 -18.82 -6.93
N ALA A 466 6.26 -18.29 -7.63
CA ALA A 466 6.49 -17.59 -8.88
C ALA A 466 7.05 -16.17 -8.62
N VAL A 467 8.22 -15.88 -9.22
CA VAL A 467 8.80 -14.53 -9.28
C VAL A 467 8.43 -13.92 -10.63
N THR A 468 7.99 -12.66 -10.63
CA THR A 468 7.57 -11.94 -11.84
C THR A 468 8.51 -10.77 -12.14
N HIS A 469 8.48 -10.27 -13.37
CA HIS A 469 9.09 -9.02 -13.80
C HIS A 469 8.11 -7.84 -13.67
N GLY A 470 7.08 -7.99 -12.84
CA GLY A 470 6.00 -7.01 -12.67
C GLY A 470 6.52 -5.65 -12.22
N ASP A 471 7.47 -5.63 -11.29
CA ASP A 471 8.05 -4.40 -10.74
C ASP A 471 8.74 -3.54 -11.83
N LEU A 472 9.45 -4.18 -12.78
CA LEU A 472 10.06 -3.47 -13.91
C LEU A 472 9.01 -2.73 -14.76
N THR A 473 7.81 -3.29 -14.87
CA THR A 473 6.71 -2.68 -15.62
C THR A 473 6.10 -1.52 -14.84
N VAL A 474 5.81 -1.74 -13.55
CA VAL A 474 5.16 -0.73 -12.68
C VAL A 474 6.08 0.47 -12.50
N ASP A 475 7.36 0.27 -12.22
CA ASP A 475 8.34 1.34 -12.02
C ASP A 475 8.42 2.29 -13.22
N LEU A 476 8.28 1.77 -14.44
CA LEU A 476 8.29 2.56 -15.65
C LEU A 476 6.93 3.22 -15.93
N ALA A 477 5.82 2.47 -15.80
CA ALA A 477 4.46 2.99 -15.99
C ALA A 477 4.20 4.17 -15.05
N CYS A 478 4.71 4.07 -13.82
CA CYS A 478 4.55 5.04 -12.77
C CYS A 478 5.50 6.24 -12.86
N ARG A 479 6.30 6.44 -13.93
CA ARG A 479 7.12 7.66 -14.08
C ARG A 479 6.31 8.89 -14.45
N GLU A 480 5.28 8.71 -15.28
CA GLU A 480 4.46 9.79 -15.83
C GLU A 480 2.98 9.59 -15.49
N ALA A 481 2.25 10.69 -15.28
CA ALA A 481 0.84 10.63 -14.90
C ALA A 481 -0.05 10.03 -16.00
N GLU A 482 0.25 10.31 -17.28
CA GLU A 482 -0.51 9.78 -18.43
C GLU A 482 -0.29 8.27 -18.61
N SER A 483 0.95 7.82 -18.45
CA SER A 483 1.34 6.40 -18.50
C SER A 483 0.65 5.57 -17.42
N VAL A 484 0.73 5.99 -16.15
CA VAL A 484 0.08 5.27 -15.04
C VAL A 484 -1.44 5.28 -15.15
N GLN A 485 -2.02 6.36 -15.70
CA GLN A 485 -3.46 6.42 -15.94
C GLN A 485 -3.91 5.36 -16.96
N CYS A 486 -3.21 5.25 -18.10
CA CYS A 486 -3.52 4.27 -19.13
C CYS A 486 -3.26 2.83 -18.63
N PHE A 487 -2.16 2.64 -17.90
CA PHE A 487 -1.81 1.36 -17.26
C PHE A 487 -2.89 0.90 -16.28
N ALA A 488 -3.32 1.78 -15.37
CA ALA A 488 -4.40 1.49 -14.44
C ALA A 488 -5.73 1.21 -15.15
N ALA A 489 -6.04 1.92 -16.25
CA ALA A 489 -7.24 1.64 -17.04
C ALA A 489 -7.24 0.22 -17.63
N GLY A 490 -6.07 -0.27 -18.07
CA GLY A 490 -5.87 -1.65 -18.50
C GLY A 490 -6.13 -2.67 -17.39
N ILE A 491 -5.55 -2.45 -16.20
CA ILE A 491 -5.76 -3.27 -15.00
C ILE A 491 -7.24 -3.32 -14.63
N ILE A 492 -7.91 -2.17 -14.60
CA ILE A 492 -9.34 -2.04 -14.28
C ILE A 492 -10.20 -2.83 -15.29
N ALA A 493 -9.88 -2.76 -16.58
CA ALA A 493 -10.61 -3.50 -17.60
C ALA A 493 -10.48 -5.01 -17.38
N TRP A 494 -9.26 -5.49 -17.13
CA TRP A 494 -9.01 -6.91 -16.90
C TRP A 494 -9.70 -7.43 -15.62
N LEU A 495 -9.64 -6.68 -14.51
CA LEU A 495 -10.27 -7.06 -13.23
C LEU A 495 -11.81 -7.10 -13.29
N LYS A 496 -12.43 -6.31 -14.17
CA LYS A 496 -13.89 -6.37 -14.40
C LYS A 496 -14.31 -7.70 -15.02
N ASP A 497 -13.50 -8.21 -15.94
CA ASP A 497 -13.75 -9.49 -16.61
C ASP A 497 -13.26 -10.68 -15.80
N ASN A 498 -12.29 -10.47 -14.90
CA ASN A 498 -11.65 -11.50 -14.07
C ASN A 498 -11.62 -11.08 -12.59
N PRO A 499 -12.73 -11.24 -11.84
CA PRO A 499 -12.80 -10.82 -10.45
C PRO A 499 -11.80 -11.60 -9.58
N VAL A 500 -10.94 -10.88 -8.87
CA VAL A 500 -9.97 -11.44 -7.92
C VAL A 500 -10.50 -11.31 -6.49
N PRO A 501 -10.51 -12.37 -5.67
CA PRO A 501 -11.02 -12.31 -4.30
C PRO A 501 -10.10 -11.53 -3.35
N ALA A 502 -10.69 -10.91 -2.33
CA ALA A 502 -9.97 -10.32 -1.20
C ALA A 502 -9.24 -11.41 -0.37
N PRO A 503 -8.06 -11.12 0.20
CA PRO A 503 -7.32 -9.85 0.15
C PRO A 503 -6.45 -9.66 -1.11
N VAL A 504 -6.29 -10.72 -1.92
CA VAL A 504 -5.29 -10.78 -2.98
C VAL A 504 -5.45 -9.70 -4.04
N GLY A 505 -6.70 -9.33 -4.36
CA GLY A 505 -6.97 -8.29 -5.35
C GLY A 505 -6.35 -6.94 -5.00
N TYR A 506 -6.42 -6.53 -3.72
CA TYR A 506 -5.79 -5.29 -3.24
C TYR A 506 -4.27 -5.45 -3.16
N ASP A 507 -3.79 -6.55 -2.57
CA ASP A 507 -2.35 -6.80 -2.38
C ASP A 507 -1.58 -6.82 -3.72
N MET A 508 -2.25 -7.21 -4.80
CA MET A 508 -1.68 -7.20 -6.14
C MET A 508 -1.48 -5.78 -6.67
N VAL A 509 -2.37 -4.83 -6.35
CA VAL A 509 -2.40 -3.50 -6.98
C VAL A 509 -2.03 -2.35 -6.03
N GLU A 510 -1.64 -2.66 -4.79
CA GLU A 510 -1.31 -1.68 -3.74
C GLU A 510 -0.29 -0.64 -4.23
N GLY A 511 0.83 -1.07 -4.83
CA GLY A 511 1.84 -0.15 -5.36
C GLY A 511 1.30 0.77 -6.48
N VAL A 512 0.37 0.27 -7.29
CA VAL A 512 -0.28 1.07 -8.35
C VAL A 512 -1.25 2.09 -7.73
N LEU A 513 -2.01 1.71 -6.70
CA LEU A 513 -2.89 2.62 -5.97
C LEU A 513 -2.11 3.74 -5.31
N ASP A 514 -0.96 3.45 -4.72
CA ASP A 514 -0.06 4.43 -4.12
C ASP A 514 0.42 5.48 -5.12
N GLU A 515 0.80 5.04 -6.32
CA GLU A 515 1.25 5.93 -7.40
C GLU A 515 0.10 6.76 -8.00
N LEU A 516 -1.09 6.17 -8.16
CA LEU A 516 -2.28 6.92 -8.59
C LEU A 516 -2.66 7.99 -7.56
N ARG A 517 -2.53 7.68 -6.26
CA ARG A 517 -2.79 8.60 -5.15
C ARG A 517 -1.77 9.73 -5.11
N SER A 518 -0.47 9.44 -5.21
CA SER A 518 0.61 10.43 -5.16
C SER A 518 0.56 11.43 -6.33
N ARG A 519 0.07 10.97 -7.49
CA ARG A 519 -0.04 11.76 -8.73
C ARG A 519 -1.40 12.41 -8.94
N GLU A 520 -2.31 12.28 -7.98
CA GLU A 520 -3.70 12.77 -8.04
C GLU A 520 -4.51 12.27 -9.26
N VAL A 521 -4.29 11.03 -9.70
CA VAL A 521 -5.07 10.38 -10.78
C VAL A 521 -6.35 9.78 -10.20
N ARG A 522 -7.30 10.68 -9.84
CA ARG A 522 -8.42 10.36 -8.93
C ARG A 522 -9.46 9.39 -9.49
N ASN A 523 -9.73 9.44 -10.78
CA ASN A 523 -10.80 8.64 -11.39
C ASN A 523 -10.43 7.16 -11.45
N GLU A 524 -9.22 6.87 -11.92
CA GLU A 524 -8.66 5.53 -12.03
C GLU A 524 -8.35 4.98 -10.63
N PHE A 525 -7.82 5.81 -9.72
CA PHE A 525 -7.68 5.42 -8.30
C PHE A 525 -9.01 4.92 -7.73
N TYR A 526 -10.08 5.72 -7.86
CA TYR A 526 -11.39 5.33 -7.31
C TYR A 526 -11.95 4.08 -8.00
N GLN A 527 -11.87 3.97 -9.33
CA GLN A 527 -12.37 2.79 -10.04
C GLN A 527 -11.63 1.51 -9.65
N LEU A 528 -10.31 1.59 -9.46
CA LEU A 528 -9.49 0.46 -9.06
C LEU A 528 -9.81 0.04 -7.62
N ILE A 529 -9.78 0.97 -6.66
CA ILE A 529 -10.07 0.65 -5.25
C ILE A 529 -11.51 0.15 -5.05
N ASP A 530 -12.49 0.68 -5.78
CA ASP A 530 -13.90 0.23 -5.72
C ASP A 530 -14.07 -1.23 -6.20
N LEU A 531 -13.21 -1.70 -7.12
CA LEU A 531 -13.18 -3.09 -7.56
C LEU A 531 -12.48 -3.98 -6.53
N VAL A 532 -11.27 -3.63 -6.11
CA VAL A 532 -10.43 -4.52 -5.29
C VAL A 532 -10.78 -4.51 -3.79
N SER A 533 -11.56 -3.54 -3.31
CA SER A 533 -12.03 -3.48 -1.91
C SER A 533 -13.25 -4.35 -1.62
N GLN A 534 -13.83 -5.02 -2.63
CA GLN A 534 -15.04 -5.82 -2.44
C GLN A 534 -14.77 -7.03 -1.54
N GLY A 535 -15.36 -7.00 -0.34
CA GLY A 535 -15.20 -8.06 0.66
C GLY A 535 -13.92 -7.98 1.50
N ASP A 536 -13.15 -6.89 1.37
CA ASP A 536 -11.95 -6.65 2.19
C ASP A 536 -12.25 -5.62 3.29
N ASP A 537 -12.23 -6.05 4.56
CA ASP A 537 -12.53 -5.19 5.71
C ASP A 537 -11.27 -4.61 6.39
N ARG A 538 -10.08 -4.77 5.79
CA ARG A 538 -8.85 -4.21 6.36
C ARG A 538 -8.92 -2.67 6.40
N PRO A 539 -8.38 -2.03 7.47
CA PRO A 539 -8.54 -0.58 7.67
C PRO A 539 -7.93 0.30 6.57
N ASP A 540 -6.77 -0.07 6.04
CA ASP A 540 -6.07 0.58 4.93
C ASP A 540 -6.89 0.53 3.64
N VAL A 541 -7.42 -0.64 3.27
CA VAL A 541 -8.26 -0.82 2.08
C VAL A 541 -9.54 0.01 2.18
N GLN A 542 -10.21 -0.03 3.33
CA GLN A 542 -11.42 0.76 3.57
C GLN A 542 -11.11 2.27 3.63
N PHE A 543 -9.93 2.66 4.11
CA PHE A 543 -9.50 4.06 4.09
C PHE A 543 -9.34 4.58 2.67
N ASP A 544 -8.64 3.83 1.80
CA ASP A 544 -8.42 4.22 0.41
C ASP A 544 -9.72 4.22 -0.40
N LEU A 545 -10.65 3.28 -0.13
CA LEU A 545 -12.00 3.32 -0.70
C LEU A 545 -12.73 4.60 -0.28
N GLY A 546 -12.63 4.97 1.00
CA GLY A 546 -13.21 6.20 1.54
C GLY A 546 -12.65 7.46 0.87
N LEU A 547 -11.32 7.50 0.69
CA LEU A 547 -10.61 8.60 0.05
C LEU A 547 -11.03 8.75 -1.42
N GLY A 548 -11.01 7.66 -2.19
CA GLY A 548 -11.42 7.65 -3.59
C GLY A 548 -12.89 8.05 -3.76
N ALA A 549 -13.79 7.50 -2.94
CA ALA A 549 -15.20 7.84 -2.98
C ALA A 549 -15.44 9.33 -2.68
N GLN A 550 -14.70 9.90 -1.72
CA GLN A 550 -14.79 11.32 -1.38
C GLN A 550 -14.31 12.22 -2.53
N TRP A 551 -13.20 11.89 -3.20
CA TRP A 551 -12.74 12.60 -4.39
C TRP A 551 -13.79 12.61 -5.51
N MET A 552 -14.51 11.50 -5.67
CA MET A 552 -15.58 11.34 -6.65
C MET A 552 -16.95 11.84 -6.17
N LYS A 553 -17.02 12.52 -5.01
CA LYS A 553 -18.24 13.06 -4.40
C LYS A 553 -19.32 12.01 -4.12
N LYS A 554 -18.91 10.76 -3.88
CA LYS A 554 -19.78 9.66 -3.45
C LYS A 554 -19.84 9.59 -1.93
N ASP A 555 -20.44 10.62 -1.32
CA ASP A 555 -20.42 10.84 0.13
C ASP A 555 -20.94 9.63 0.94
N ALA A 556 -21.97 8.92 0.47
CA ALA A 556 -22.50 7.75 1.18
C ALA A 556 -21.48 6.60 1.28
N THR A 557 -20.84 6.25 0.16
CA THR A 557 -19.78 5.24 0.12
C THR A 557 -18.60 5.66 0.99
N ALA A 558 -18.18 6.93 0.91
CA ALA A 558 -17.07 7.45 1.70
C ALA A 558 -17.36 7.35 3.22
N ARG A 559 -18.57 7.69 3.66
CA ARG A 559 -18.98 7.56 5.08
C ARG A 559 -18.89 6.12 5.56
N THR A 560 -19.46 5.17 4.82
CA THR A 560 -19.44 3.76 5.19
C THR A 560 -18.02 3.22 5.27
N ALA A 561 -17.16 3.57 4.31
CA ALA A 561 -15.77 3.12 4.27
C ALA A 561 -14.94 3.69 5.44
N TYR A 562 -15.08 4.99 5.75
CA TYR A 562 -14.44 5.58 6.94
C TYR A 562 -14.98 5.02 8.26
N GLN A 563 -16.27 4.72 8.37
CA GLN A 563 -16.82 4.05 9.55
C GLN A 563 -16.20 2.66 9.75
N ARG A 564 -16.04 1.88 8.68
CA ARG A 564 -15.37 0.57 8.74
C ARG A 564 -13.90 0.69 9.13
N THR A 565 -13.20 1.68 8.57
CA THR A 565 -11.82 2.01 8.95
C THR A 565 -11.74 2.27 10.46
N LEU A 566 -12.61 3.14 10.99
CA LEU A 566 -12.60 3.55 12.40
C LEU A 566 -13.09 2.45 13.36
N ALA A 567 -13.93 1.53 12.90
CA ALA A 567 -14.35 0.38 13.70
C ALA A 567 -13.17 -0.55 14.03
N ASN A 568 -12.23 -0.71 13.09
CA ASN A 568 -11.06 -1.57 13.23
C ASN A 568 -9.79 -0.81 13.68
N GLN A 569 -9.71 0.49 13.38
CA GLN A 569 -8.60 1.38 13.76
C GLN A 569 -9.13 2.74 14.27
N PRO A 570 -9.62 2.81 15.53
CA PRO A 570 -10.27 4.01 16.09
C PRO A 570 -9.37 5.25 16.18
N ASP A 571 -8.05 5.07 16.16
CA ASP A 571 -7.04 6.12 16.24
C ASP A 571 -6.51 6.55 14.85
N ASN A 572 -7.15 6.14 13.76
CA ASN A 572 -6.80 6.62 12.42
C ASN A 572 -7.24 8.08 12.22
N GLY A 573 -6.33 9.01 12.54
CA GLY A 573 -6.63 10.44 12.52
C GLY A 573 -7.01 10.99 11.13
N SER A 574 -6.52 10.39 10.05
CA SER A 574 -6.87 10.79 8.69
C SER A 574 -8.31 10.40 8.34
N ALA A 575 -8.75 9.20 8.73
CA ALA A 575 -10.14 8.76 8.56
C ALA A 575 -11.11 9.65 9.36
N ILE A 576 -10.78 9.98 10.62
CA ILE A 576 -11.60 10.90 11.44
C ILE A 576 -11.72 12.27 10.76
N PHE A 577 -10.59 12.85 10.34
CA PHE A 577 -10.57 14.17 9.72
C PHE A 577 -11.42 14.20 8.44
N ASN A 578 -11.24 13.21 7.57
CA ASN A 578 -11.99 13.11 6.32
C ASN A 578 -13.49 12.87 6.55
N ALA A 579 -13.87 12.06 7.55
CA ALA A 579 -15.27 11.87 7.95
C ALA A 579 -15.91 13.18 8.44
N LEU A 580 -15.20 14.02 9.21
CA LEU A 580 -15.69 15.34 9.64
C LEU A 580 -15.95 16.29 8.46
N LEU A 581 -15.17 16.20 7.37
CA LEU A 581 -15.40 16.98 6.15
C LEU A 581 -16.70 16.57 5.43
N LEU A 582 -17.17 15.34 5.62
CA LEU A 582 -18.43 14.84 5.05
C LEU A 582 -19.68 15.32 5.84
N CYS A 583 -19.50 15.92 7.03
CA CYS A 583 -20.57 16.54 7.80
C CYS A 583 -20.83 17.97 7.27
N LYS A 584 -21.86 18.12 6.44
CA LYS A 584 -22.12 19.35 5.65
C LYS A 584 -23.43 20.05 6.04
N SER A 585 -24.34 19.36 6.72
CA SER A 585 -25.67 19.88 7.06
C SER A 585 -26.26 19.25 8.32
N SER A 586 -27.37 19.80 8.80
CA SER A 586 -28.09 19.25 9.97
C SER A 586 -28.58 17.81 9.79
N ALA A 587 -28.75 17.33 8.55
CA ALA A 587 -29.07 15.93 8.28
C ALA A 587 -27.94 14.96 8.68
N ASP A 588 -26.71 15.47 8.83
CA ASP A 588 -25.52 14.68 9.17
C ASP A 588 -25.26 14.64 10.69
N ALA A 589 -26.17 15.17 11.50
CA ALA A 589 -25.97 15.30 12.95
C ALA A 589 -25.70 13.96 13.64
N GLN A 590 -26.40 12.88 13.25
CA GLN A 590 -26.15 11.55 13.80
C GLN A 590 -24.73 11.05 13.48
N PHE A 591 -24.33 11.18 12.21
CA PHE A 591 -22.98 10.80 11.77
C PHE A 591 -21.90 11.64 12.47
N LEU A 592 -22.13 12.93 12.66
CA LEU A 592 -21.23 13.82 13.38
C LEU A 592 -21.02 13.38 14.84
N GLU A 593 -22.08 12.97 15.54
CA GLU A 593 -21.97 12.50 16.92
C GLU A 593 -21.17 11.19 17.04
N GLU A 594 -21.34 10.27 16.07
CA GLU A 594 -20.51 9.06 15.98
C GLU A 594 -19.02 9.41 15.83
N ILE A 595 -18.69 10.29 14.89
CA ILE A 595 -17.30 10.72 14.65
C ILE A 595 -16.72 11.52 15.83
N ALA A 596 -17.55 12.31 16.53
CA ALA A 596 -17.14 13.02 17.74
C ALA A 596 -16.69 12.07 18.86
N GLY A 597 -17.28 10.88 18.94
CA GLY A 597 -16.84 9.82 19.86
C GLY A 597 -15.38 9.39 19.62
N PHE A 598 -14.99 9.22 18.36
CA PHE A 598 -13.61 8.88 17.99
C PHE A 598 -12.62 10.03 18.28
N VAL A 599 -13.00 11.29 18.04
CA VAL A 599 -12.16 12.46 18.39
C VAL A 599 -11.88 12.50 19.90
N ALA A 600 -12.90 12.22 20.74
CA ALA A 600 -12.74 12.20 22.19
C ALA A 600 -11.78 11.11 22.67
N GLN A 601 -11.87 9.92 22.07
CA GLN A 601 -11.04 8.76 22.39
C GLN A 601 -9.62 8.82 21.78
N PHE A 602 -9.36 9.78 20.88
CA PHE A 602 -8.07 9.91 20.21
C PHE A 602 -6.90 10.11 21.21
N PRO A 603 -5.75 9.42 21.02
CA PRO A 603 -4.64 9.42 21.97
C PRO A 603 -4.13 10.82 22.33
N ALA A 604 -4.02 11.11 23.63
CA ALA A 604 -3.49 12.39 24.10
C ALA A 604 -1.97 12.54 23.86
N SER A 605 -1.26 11.44 23.63
CA SER A 605 0.16 11.44 23.27
C SER A 605 0.45 12.12 21.94
N ALA A 606 -0.53 12.16 21.02
CA ALA A 606 -0.45 12.84 19.73
C ALA A 606 -1.16 14.22 19.79
N SER A 607 -0.68 15.09 20.67
CA SER A 607 -1.37 16.35 21.04
C SER A 607 -1.70 17.26 19.85
N GLU A 608 -0.75 17.47 18.93
CA GLU A 608 -0.95 18.33 17.76
C GLU A 608 -2.07 17.79 16.85
N ARG A 609 -2.05 16.48 16.55
CA ARG A 609 -3.07 15.85 15.72
C ARG A 609 -4.44 15.86 16.41
N LYS A 610 -4.49 15.68 17.73
CA LYS A 610 -5.72 15.78 18.51
C LYS A 610 -6.34 17.17 18.42
N THR A 611 -5.56 18.23 18.58
CA THR A 611 -6.04 19.61 18.44
C THR A 611 -6.60 19.88 17.04
N GLN A 612 -5.93 19.40 15.97
CA GLN A 612 -6.45 19.51 14.61
C GLN A 612 -7.84 18.85 14.44
N LEU A 613 -8.04 17.69 15.05
CA LEU A 613 -9.32 16.97 15.00
C LEU A 613 -10.42 17.68 15.80
N GLU A 614 -10.08 18.26 16.96
CA GLU A 614 -10.99 19.06 17.78
C GLU A 614 -11.45 20.33 17.05
N ASP A 615 -10.54 21.01 16.35
CA ASP A 615 -10.86 22.17 15.51
C ASP A 615 -11.73 21.80 14.30
N ALA A 616 -11.43 20.67 13.65
CA ALA A 616 -12.24 20.13 12.57
C ALA A 616 -13.65 19.75 13.04
N LEU A 617 -13.77 19.19 14.25
CA LEU A 617 -15.05 18.88 14.90
C LEU A 617 -15.84 20.14 15.21
N GLY A 618 -15.21 21.18 15.74
CA GLY A 618 -15.84 22.48 15.96
C GLY A 618 -16.38 23.10 14.67
N SER A 619 -15.62 22.97 13.58
CA SER A 619 -16.06 23.43 12.25
C SER A 619 -17.21 22.59 11.69
N ALA A 620 -17.19 21.27 11.87
CA ALA A 620 -18.28 20.38 11.47
C ALA A 620 -19.57 20.65 12.25
N ARG A 621 -19.48 20.89 13.57
CA ARG A 621 -20.63 21.29 14.40
C ARG A 621 -21.31 22.54 13.87
N LYS A 622 -20.54 23.59 13.55
CA LYS A 622 -21.09 24.81 12.94
C LYS A 622 -21.81 24.56 11.61
N ARG A 623 -21.27 23.69 10.75
CA ARG A 623 -21.93 23.32 9.47
C ARG A 623 -23.23 22.55 9.68
N CYS A 624 -23.31 21.75 10.75
CA CYS A 624 -24.49 20.97 11.09
C CYS A 624 -25.52 21.73 11.94
N GLU A 625 -25.27 23.01 12.29
CA GLU A 625 -26.25 23.84 13.01
C GLU A 625 -27.50 24.12 12.15
N ASP A 626 -28.68 23.87 12.72
CA ASP A 626 -29.95 24.24 12.10
C ASP A 626 -30.21 25.76 12.28
N VAL A 627 -29.75 26.51 11.27
CA VAL A 627 -29.90 27.96 11.18
C VAL A 627 -31.37 28.39 11.23
N ASP A 628 -32.29 27.59 10.68
CA ASP A 628 -33.71 27.93 10.64
C ASP A 628 -34.39 27.66 12.00
N ALA A 629 -33.98 26.62 12.73
CA ALA A 629 -34.35 26.45 14.13
C ALA A 629 -33.84 27.61 14.99
N GLY A 630 -32.63 28.11 14.72
CA GLY A 630 -32.08 29.32 15.33
C GLY A 630 -32.98 30.54 15.12
N LYS A 631 -33.33 30.84 13.87
CA LYS A 631 -34.23 31.96 13.52
C LYS A 631 -35.62 31.80 14.17
N ARG A 632 -36.20 30.59 14.19
CA ARG A 632 -37.49 30.31 14.84
C ARG A 632 -37.47 30.50 16.35
N ARG A 633 -36.33 30.29 17.03
CA ARG A 633 -36.19 30.62 18.46
C ARG A 633 -36.26 32.13 18.67
N MET A 634 -35.54 32.90 17.87
CA MET A 634 -35.53 34.36 17.97
C MET A 634 -36.91 34.98 17.72
N ILE A 635 -37.66 34.50 16.72
CA ILE A 635 -39.03 34.97 16.46
C ILE A 635 -39.91 34.74 17.69
N ARG A 636 -39.84 33.56 18.32
CA ARG A 636 -40.61 33.24 19.54
C ARG A 636 -40.23 34.15 20.71
N GLU A 637 -38.95 34.47 20.87
CA GLU A 637 -38.48 35.38 21.93
C GLU A 637 -38.95 36.82 21.72
N VAL A 638 -39.04 37.30 20.48
CA VAL A 638 -39.62 38.61 20.19
C VAL A 638 -41.13 38.58 20.46
N LEU A 639 -41.82 37.53 20.02
CA LEU A 639 -43.27 37.38 20.21
C LEU A 639 -43.69 37.25 21.67
N SER A 640 -42.85 36.68 22.53
CA SER A 640 -43.16 36.55 23.97
C SER A 640 -43.17 37.88 24.72
N ARG A 641 -42.74 38.98 24.08
CA ARG A 641 -42.83 40.34 24.62
C ARG A 641 -44.23 40.94 24.48
N TYR A 642 -45.06 40.41 23.58
CA TYR A 642 -46.45 40.83 23.42
C TYR A 642 -47.38 40.06 24.37
N PRO A 643 -48.53 40.63 24.76
CA PRO A 643 -49.50 39.95 25.60
C PRO A 643 -50.03 38.65 24.96
N ALA A 644 -50.38 37.69 25.80
CA ALA A 644 -51.10 36.50 25.37
C ALA A 644 -52.49 36.86 24.79
N LEU A 645 -53.05 35.97 23.98
CA LEU A 645 -54.38 36.17 23.40
C LEU A 645 -55.43 36.32 24.50
N VAL A 646 -56.24 37.36 24.39
CA VAL A 646 -57.23 37.70 25.41
C VAL A 646 -58.45 36.78 25.29
N GLU A 647 -58.87 36.14 26.37
CA GLU A 647 -60.06 35.25 26.35
C GLU A 647 -61.32 35.92 26.90
N ARG A 648 -61.17 37.05 27.62
CA ARG A 648 -62.32 37.80 28.15
C ARG A 648 -62.98 38.61 27.05
N ARG A 649 -64.30 38.74 27.11
CA ARG A 649 -65.07 39.64 26.23
C ARG A 649 -64.51 41.07 26.25
N ILE A 650 -64.36 41.65 25.06
CA ILE A 650 -63.85 43.00 24.83
C ILE A 650 -64.93 43.83 24.16
N GLU A 651 -65.28 44.97 24.76
CA GLU A 651 -66.18 45.96 24.18
C GLU A 651 -65.38 47.00 23.38
N PRO A 652 -65.99 47.72 22.41
CA PRO A 652 -65.27 48.73 21.64
C PRO A 652 -64.52 49.78 22.50
N ALA A 653 -65.08 50.16 23.66
CA ALA A 653 -64.45 51.13 24.57
C ALA A 653 -63.17 50.61 25.26
N ASP A 654 -62.92 49.30 25.25
CA ASP A 654 -61.76 48.68 25.91
C ASP A 654 -60.47 48.75 25.06
N ILE A 655 -60.57 49.16 23.79
CA ILE A 655 -59.44 49.28 22.88
C ILE A 655 -59.37 50.67 22.25
N SER A 656 -58.20 51.03 21.73
CA SER A 656 -58.04 52.28 20.99
C SER A 656 -58.80 52.23 19.66
N LEU A 657 -59.23 53.39 19.17
CA LEU A 657 -59.84 53.52 17.85
C LEU A 657 -58.91 52.97 16.76
N ARG A 658 -57.61 53.23 16.90
CA ARG A 658 -56.58 52.76 15.96
C ARG A 658 -56.51 51.24 15.90
N SER A 659 -56.52 50.55 17.04
CA SER A 659 -56.52 49.07 17.10
C SER A 659 -57.82 48.50 16.52
N ALA A 660 -58.97 49.14 16.78
CA ALA A 660 -60.26 48.74 16.21
C ALA A 660 -60.27 48.85 14.67
N VAL A 661 -59.77 49.97 14.14
CA VAL A 661 -59.60 50.19 12.69
C VAL A 661 -58.64 49.16 12.09
N ALA A 662 -57.51 48.89 12.75
CA ALA A 662 -56.53 47.91 12.30
C ALA A 662 -57.13 46.50 12.21
N LEU A 663 -57.91 46.09 13.22
CA LEU A 663 -58.57 44.79 13.26
C LEU A 663 -59.59 44.63 12.12
N LEU A 664 -60.48 45.62 11.92
CA LEU A 664 -61.44 45.60 10.82
C LEU A 664 -60.77 45.61 9.44
N ALA A 665 -59.70 46.40 9.30
CA ALA A 665 -58.92 46.44 8.06
C ALA A 665 -58.25 45.09 7.79
N LEU A 666 -57.75 44.40 8.82
CA LEU A 666 -57.14 43.08 8.71
C LEU A 666 -58.18 42.03 8.28
N PHE A 667 -59.36 42.01 8.90
CA PHE A 667 -60.49 41.15 8.49
C PHE A 667 -60.86 41.38 7.02
N ARG A 668 -60.92 42.65 6.59
CA ARG A 668 -61.23 42.99 5.21
C ARG A 668 -60.16 42.52 4.23
N CYS A 669 -58.88 42.71 4.55
CA CYS A 669 -57.78 42.25 3.71
C CYS A 669 -57.73 40.71 3.62
N ALA A 670 -58.12 40.03 4.70
CA ALA A 670 -58.20 38.57 4.75
C ALA A 670 -59.49 37.99 4.12
N ASN A 671 -60.47 38.85 3.80
CA ASN A 671 -61.84 38.44 3.47
C ASN A 671 -62.44 37.49 4.52
N ALA A 672 -62.29 37.87 5.80
CA ALA A 672 -62.65 37.08 6.96
C ALA A 672 -63.98 37.53 7.58
N GLU A 673 -64.65 36.58 8.23
CA GLU A 673 -65.90 36.78 8.95
C GLU A 673 -65.74 36.55 10.46
N PRO A 674 -66.63 37.13 11.29
CA PRO A 674 -66.71 36.83 12.71
C PRO A 674 -66.80 35.30 12.92
N GLY A 675 -65.89 34.76 13.73
CA GLY A 675 -65.76 33.33 13.98
C GLY A 675 -64.55 32.67 13.32
N ASP A 676 -63.82 33.37 12.45
CA ASP A 676 -62.51 32.91 11.97
C ASP A 676 -61.46 32.98 13.09
N ASP A 677 -60.73 31.89 13.33
CA ASP A 677 -59.65 31.82 14.33
C ASP A 677 -58.27 32.22 13.76
N ASP A 678 -58.11 32.14 12.45
CA ASP A 678 -56.84 32.39 11.75
C ASP A 678 -57.06 33.19 10.47
N LEU A 679 -56.18 34.16 10.23
CA LEU A 679 -56.17 34.94 8.99
C LEU A 679 -54.96 34.60 8.10
N PRO A 680 -55.16 34.40 6.79
CA PRO A 680 -54.06 34.22 5.85
C PRO A 680 -53.22 35.52 5.72
N SER A 681 -52.03 35.37 5.12
CA SER A 681 -51.21 36.53 4.75
C SER A 681 -51.89 37.38 3.69
N PHE A 682 -51.90 38.70 3.85
CA PHE A 682 -52.59 39.60 2.94
C PHE A 682 -51.75 40.10 1.76
N LYS A 683 -50.53 39.59 1.56
CA LYS A 683 -49.64 39.93 0.42
C LYS A 683 -50.31 39.77 -0.96
N ALA A 684 -51.16 38.77 -1.11
CA ALA A 684 -51.89 38.49 -2.34
C ALA A 684 -53.36 38.95 -2.30
N SER A 685 -53.76 39.71 -1.27
CA SER A 685 -55.12 40.20 -1.17
C SER A 685 -55.42 41.20 -2.29
N ALA A 686 -56.63 41.11 -2.85
CA ALA A 686 -57.13 42.11 -3.79
C ALA A 686 -57.35 43.48 -3.13
N ILE A 687 -57.45 43.52 -1.80
CA ILE A 687 -57.63 44.74 -1.02
C ILE A 687 -56.34 44.99 -0.23
N PRO A 688 -55.57 46.05 -0.54
CA PRO A 688 -54.33 46.33 0.17
C PRO A 688 -54.60 46.83 1.60
N PHE A 689 -53.78 46.36 2.56
CA PHE A 689 -53.68 46.95 3.90
C PHE A 689 -52.89 48.27 3.80
N ALA A 690 -53.57 49.28 3.27
CA ALA A 690 -53.05 50.60 2.98
C ALA A 690 -53.72 51.66 3.88
N PRO A 691 -53.09 52.81 4.14
CA PRO A 691 -51.79 53.21 3.60
C PRO A 691 -50.55 52.62 4.30
N VAL A 692 -49.56 52.14 3.55
CA VAL A 692 -48.46 51.29 4.07
C VAL A 692 -47.46 52.02 4.98
N VAL A 693 -47.06 53.26 4.65
CA VAL A 693 -45.93 53.95 5.33
C VAL A 693 -46.31 54.49 6.72
N SER A 694 -47.56 54.95 6.88
CA SER A 694 -48.06 55.48 8.17
C SER A 694 -48.63 54.38 9.06
N CYS A 695 -49.22 53.32 8.48
CA CYS A 695 -50.07 52.41 9.23
C CYS A 695 -49.45 51.06 9.63
N ARG A 696 -48.16 50.78 9.35
CA ARG A 696 -47.51 49.59 9.96
C ARG A 696 -47.52 49.64 11.49
N ARG A 697 -47.48 50.84 12.07
CA ARG A 697 -47.62 51.05 13.52
C ARG A 697 -48.95 50.53 14.05
N VAL A 698 -50.03 50.63 13.27
CA VAL A 698 -51.36 50.17 13.74
C VAL A 698 -51.41 48.65 13.97
N LEU A 699 -50.59 47.87 13.25
CA LEU A 699 -50.49 46.42 13.43
C LEU A 699 -49.67 46.06 14.68
N PHE A 700 -48.64 46.84 15.01
CA PHE A 700 -47.96 46.72 16.31
C PHE A 700 -48.89 47.12 17.45
N ASP A 701 -49.62 48.23 17.33
CA ASP A 701 -50.60 48.68 18.32
C ASP A 701 -51.74 47.63 18.48
N LEU A 702 -52.06 46.85 17.44
CA LEU A 702 -53.00 45.73 17.51
C LEU A 702 -52.39 44.51 18.22
N LEU A 703 -51.12 44.15 17.97
CA LEU A 703 -50.42 43.10 18.69
C LEU A 703 -50.37 43.38 20.21
N GLU A 704 -50.15 44.64 20.60
CA GLU A 704 -50.13 45.09 22.00
C GLU A 704 -51.49 44.91 22.72
N THR A 705 -52.59 44.71 21.99
CA THR A 705 -53.91 44.45 22.62
C THR A 705 -54.10 43.00 23.05
N GLY A 706 -53.31 42.06 22.53
CA GLY A 706 -53.56 40.62 22.66
C GLY A 706 -54.82 40.14 21.92
N LEU A 707 -55.40 40.94 21.01
CA LEU A 707 -56.49 40.47 20.14
C LEU A 707 -56.00 39.62 18.97
N VAL A 708 -54.74 39.80 18.56
CA VAL A 708 -54.11 39.03 17.49
C VAL A 708 -52.69 38.67 17.90
N THR A 709 -52.15 37.60 17.32
CA THR A 709 -50.72 37.26 17.37
C THR A 709 -50.26 36.70 16.02
N VAL A 710 -48.96 36.49 15.86
CA VAL A 710 -48.41 35.81 14.68
C VAL A 710 -48.72 34.33 14.75
N HIS A 711 -49.33 33.80 13.70
CA HIS A 711 -49.64 32.39 13.61
C HIS A 711 -48.35 31.54 13.46
N PRO A 712 -48.20 30.39 14.15
CA PRO A 712 -46.97 29.57 14.15
C PRO A 712 -46.52 29.05 12.77
N LYS A 713 -47.44 28.95 11.81
CA LYS A 713 -47.13 28.56 10.41
C LYS A 713 -46.69 29.74 9.52
N THR A 714 -46.40 30.90 10.08
CA THR A 714 -45.82 32.02 9.32
C THR A 714 -44.42 31.66 8.83
N SER A 715 -44.09 31.99 7.58
CA SER A 715 -42.74 31.73 7.03
C SER A 715 -41.69 32.58 7.74
N ILE A 716 -40.47 32.05 7.89
CA ILE A 716 -39.32 32.79 8.41
C ILE A 716 -39.00 34.01 7.52
N ASP A 717 -39.34 33.95 6.22
CA ASP A 717 -39.13 35.05 5.26
C ASP A 717 -40.00 36.28 5.52
N ALA A 718 -41.00 36.16 6.40
CA ALA A 718 -41.78 37.29 6.90
C ALA A 718 -40.95 38.18 7.86
N PHE A 719 -39.77 37.71 8.28
CA PHE A 719 -38.89 38.39 9.21
C PHE A 719 -37.51 38.63 8.58
N ALA A 720 -36.94 39.79 8.84
CA ALA A 720 -35.58 40.13 8.42
C ALA A 720 -34.62 39.95 9.60
N PHE A 721 -33.47 39.33 9.34
CA PHE A 721 -32.42 39.10 10.34
C PHE A 721 -31.12 39.78 9.90
N LYS A 722 -30.43 40.42 10.84
CA LYS A 722 -29.09 40.99 10.63
C LYS A 722 -28.28 40.84 11.91
N ASP A 723 -27.03 40.40 11.79
CA ASP A 723 -26.08 40.25 12.91
C ASP A 723 -26.63 39.40 14.08
N GLY A 724 -27.45 38.39 13.78
CA GLY A 724 -28.05 37.52 14.80
C GLY A 724 -29.22 38.16 15.56
N GLU A 725 -29.80 39.25 15.07
CA GLU A 725 -30.99 39.90 15.61
C GLU A 725 -32.13 40.01 14.58
N LEU A 726 -33.38 40.02 15.04
CA LEU A 726 -34.55 40.27 14.20
C LEU A 726 -34.71 41.78 14.00
N THR A 727 -34.46 42.26 12.78
CA THR A 727 -34.36 43.70 12.46
C THR A 727 -35.57 44.25 11.70
N GLY A 728 -36.49 43.40 11.25
CA GLY A 728 -37.64 43.89 10.47
C GLY A 728 -38.75 42.87 10.27
N TRP A 729 -39.94 43.40 9.97
CA TRP A 729 -41.18 42.65 9.77
C TRP A 729 -41.77 42.95 8.39
N ARG A 730 -42.14 41.91 7.66
CA ARG A 730 -42.92 41.97 6.42
C ARG A 730 -44.35 41.52 6.72
N PHE A 731 -45.14 42.43 7.30
CA PHE A 731 -46.49 42.15 7.80
C PHE A 731 -47.46 41.62 6.74
N ASP A 732 -47.27 41.98 5.48
CA ASP A 732 -48.03 41.44 4.35
C ASP A 732 -47.89 39.91 4.21
N SER A 733 -46.74 39.37 4.63
CA SER A 733 -46.40 37.95 4.59
C SER A 733 -46.71 37.22 5.91
N VAL A 734 -47.19 37.93 6.93
CA VAL A 734 -47.54 37.37 8.24
C VAL A 734 -48.93 36.72 8.19
N ARG A 735 -49.05 35.52 8.74
CA ARG A 735 -50.35 34.91 9.06
C ARG A 735 -50.72 35.29 10.48
N TRP A 736 -52.00 35.55 10.72
CA TRP A 736 -52.47 36.02 12.03
C TRP A 736 -53.30 34.94 12.70
N HIS A 737 -53.15 34.84 14.02
CA HIS A 737 -53.98 34.03 14.88
C HIS A 737 -54.80 34.98 15.75
N LEU A 738 -56.10 34.74 15.85
CA LEU A 738 -57.06 35.65 16.47
C LEU A 738 -57.44 35.18 17.87
N SER A 739 -57.71 36.15 18.74
CA SER A 739 -58.36 35.92 20.02
C SER A 739 -59.82 35.50 19.80
N PRO A 740 -60.36 34.56 20.62
CA PRO A 740 -61.80 34.26 20.60
C PRO A 740 -62.69 35.49 20.85
N SER A 741 -62.14 36.54 21.46
CA SER A 741 -62.87 37.79 21.72
C SER A 741 -63.10 38.62 20.45
N CYS A 742 -62.38 38.34 19.37
CA CYS A 742 -62.50 39.05 18.09
C CYS A 742 -63.86 38.84 17.44
N GLU A 743 -64.48 37.67 17.53
CA GLU A 743 -65.80 37.38 16.94
C GLU A 743 -66.84 38.41 17.44
N PHE A 744 -67.04 38.47 18.76
CA PHE A 744 -67.97 39.41 19.37
C PHE A 744 -67.59 40.87 19.10
N LEU A 745 -66.30 41.21 19.24
CA LEU A 745 -65.85 42.59 19.07
C LEU A 745 -66.07 43.08 17.63
N VAL A 746 -65.71 42.30 16.62
CA VAL A 746 -65.87 42.68 15.20
C VAL A 746 -67.34 42.87 14.85
N ASP A 747 -68.24 42.01 15.35
CA ASP A 747 -69.68 42.20 15.21
C ASP A 747 -70.15 43.52 15.81
N ARG A 748 -69.71 43.84 17.03
CA ARG A 748 -70.03 45.12 17.67
C ARG A 748 -69.50 46.31 16.88
N LEU A 749 -68.26 46.24 16.41
CA LEU A 749 -67.62 47.28 15.60
C LEU A 749 -68.39 47.53 14.30
N ARG A 750 -68.82 46.47 13.61
CA ARG A 750 -69.63 46.57 12.38
C ARG A 750 -71.03 47.13 12.62
N SER A 751 -71.53 47.04 13.86
CA SER A 751 -72.86 47.53 14.26
C SER A 751 -72.90 48.97 14.80
N LEU A 752 -71.76 49.67 14.90
CA LEU A 752 -71.68 51.00 15.52
C LEU A 752 -72.48 52.07 14.75
N ASN A 753 -72.53 51.98 13.42
CA ASN A 753 -73.28 52.89 12.53
C ASN A 753 -73.11 54.38 12.91
N GLY A 754 -71.86 54.82 13.12
CA GLY A 754 -71.55 56.21 13.49
C GLY A 754 -71.67 56.55 14.98
N THR A 755 -72.24 55.66 15.81
CA THR A 755 -72.35 55.87 17.27
C THR A 755 -71.09 55.37 17.98
N ILE A 756 -70.03 56.18 17.97
CA ILE A 756 -68.74 55.81 18.56
C ILE A 756 -68.67 56.01 20.09
N PRO A 757 -67.84 55.23 20.81
CA PRO A 757 -67.52 55.48 22.21
C PRO A 757 -66.94 56.89 22.46
N GLU A 758 -67.26 57.48 23.61
CA GLU A 758 -66.80 58.83 23.97
C GLU A 758 -65.27 58.93 23.98
N ALA A 759 -64.59 57.90 24.49
CA ALA A 759 -63.13 57.83 24.55
C ALA A 759 -62.45 57.85 23.17
N TRP A 760 -63.19 57.61 22.09
CA TRP A 760 -62.66 57.64 20.72
C TRP A 760 -62.78 59.00 20.05
N ARG A 761 -63.64 59.91 20.51
CA ARG A 761 -63.89 61.18 19.81
C ARG A 761 -62.62 61.98 19.58
N GLU A 762 -61.77 62.11 20.61
CA GLU A 762 -60.49 62.80 20.51
C GLU A 762 -59.45 62.07 19.62
N GLN A 763 -59.66 60.77 19.36
CA GLN A 763 -58.78 59.95 18.53
C GLN A 763 -59.15 60.00 17.04
N VAL A 764 -60.38 60.42 16.70
CA VAL A 764 -60.86 60.43 15.31
C VAL A 764 -60.02 61.38 14.46
N GLN A 765 -59.82 62.63 14.89
CA GLN A 765 -59.11 63.63 14.09
C GLN A 765 -57.65 63.24 13.82
N PRO A 766 -56.84 62.86 14.84
CA PRO A 766 -55.46 62.43 14.60
C PRO A 766 -55.36 61.23 13.66
N LEU A 767 -56.24 60.22 13.81
CA LEU A 767 -56.21 59.02 12.98
C LEU A 767 -56.68 59.30 11.55
N ALA A 768 -57.72 60.12 11.37
CA ALA A 768 -58.20 60.55 10.07
C ALA A 768 -57.10 61.29 9.27
N LEU A 769 -56.38 62.21 9.92
CA LEU A 769 -55.25 62.91 9.31
C LEU A 769 -54.10 61.97 8.98
N GLU A 770 -53.80 60.99 9.84
CA GLU A 770 -52.79 59.95 9.58
C GLU A 770 -53.13 59.14 8.33
N ILE A 771 -54.37 58.66 8.21
CA ILE A 771 -54.85 57.91 7.04
C ILE A 771 -54.78 58.76 5.78
N ALA A 772 -55.27 60.00 5.82
CA ALA A 772 -55.26 60.88 4.65
C ALA A 772 -53.83 61.19 4.17
N ARG A 773 -52.88 61.42 5.08
CA ARG A 773 -51.47 61.65 4.71
C ARG A 773 -50.89 60.41 4.04
N GLY A 774 -51.18 59.24 4.58
CA GLY A 774 -50.78 57.97 3.99
C GLY A 774 -51.38 57.76 2.59
N GLU A 775 -52.67 58.04 2.39
CA GLU A 775 -53.32 57.93 1.07
C GLU A 775 -52.67 58.88 0.04
N VAL A 776 -52.30 60.10 0.45
CA VAL A 776 -51.56 61.03 -0.41
C VAL A 776 -50.17 60.51 -0.75
N VAL A 777 -49.43 59.95 0.22
CA VAL A 777 -48.11 59.34 -0.03
C VAL A 777 -48.20 58.18 -1.01
N GLU A 778 -49.15 57.27 -0.83
CA GLU A 778 -49.34 56.15 -1.77
C GLU A 778 -49.68 56.63 -3.17
N TYR A 779 -50.47 57.70 -3.28
CA TYR A 779 -50.75 58.28 -4.59
C TYR A 779 -49.52 58.94 -5.22
N LEU A 780 -48.65 59.60 -4.43
CA LEU A 780 -47.36 60.10 -4.91
C LEU A 780 -46.45 58.96 -5.41
N ASN A 781 -46.40 57.85 -4.67
CA ASN A 781 -45.65 56.65 -5.05
C ASN A 781 -46.18 56.05 -6.36
N PHE A 782 -47.51 55.90 -6.46
CA PHE A 782 -48.19 55.44 -7.67
C PHE A 782 -47.84 56.31 -8.89
N LEU A 783 -47.88 57.64 -8.73
CA LEU A 783 -47.54 58.57 -9.82
C LEU A 783 -46.08 58.46 -10.26
N ALA A 784 -45.15 58.20 -9.34
CA ALA A 784 -43.75 57.96 -9.64
C ALA A 784 -43.54 56.62 -10.36
N GLU A 785 -44.17 55.55 -9.86
CA GLU A 785 -44.12 54.21 -10.42
C GLU A 785 -44.68 54.17 -11.85
N GLU A 786 -45.83 54.81 -12.09
CA GLU A 786 -46.47 54.93 -13.42
C GLU A 786 -45.50 55.54 -14.46
N ARG A 787 -44.54 56.36 -14.01
CA ARG A 787 -43.55 57.04 -14.84
C ARG A 787 -42.19 56.33 -14.86
N GLY A 788 -42.09 55.16 -14.24
CA GLY A 788 -40.85 54.38 -14.12
C GLY A 788 -39.80 55.05 -13.24
N TRP A 789 -40.22 55.83 -12.23
CA TRP A 789 -39.32 56.51 -11.29
C TRP A 789 -39.33 55.80 -9.94
N PRO A 790 -38.22 55.87 -9.17
CA PRO A 790 -38.24 55.44 -7.77
C PRO A 790 -39.30 56.20 -6.98
N GLU A 791 -39.86 55.54 -5.96
CA GLU A 791 -40.75 56.19 -4.99
C GLU A 791 -40.08 57.44 -4.38
N PRO A 792 -40.85 58.50 -4.08
CA PRO A 792 -40.36 59.62 -3.30
C PRO A 792 -39.70 59.13 -2.00
N ARG A 793 -38.51 59.65 -1.69
CA ARG A 793 -37.80 59.27 -0.46
C ARG A 793 -38.62 59.69 0.76
N ASP A 794 -38.69 58.81 1.75
CA ASP A 794 -39.24 59.14 3.06
C ASP A 794 -38.35 60.19 3.73
N THR A 795 -38.78 61.46 3.62
CA THR A 795 -38.04 62.65 4.04
C THR A 795 -39.00 63.62 4.70
N GLU A 796 -38.45 64.50 5.55
CA GLU A 796 -39.22 65.56 6.19
C GLU A 796 -39.99 66.43 5.18
N VAL A 797 -39.42 66.65 3.99
CA VAL A 797 -40.07 67.40 2.90
C VAL A 797 -41.37 66.75 2.40
N VAL A 798 -41.38 65.42 2.23
CA VAL A 798 -42.59 64.66 1.84
C VAL A 798 -43.61 64.67 2.98
N ALA A 799 -43.14 64.49 4.22
CA ALA A 799 -43.98 64.55 5.40
C ALA A 799 -44.64 65.93 5.58
N ASP A 800 -43.90 67.02 5.37
CA ASP A 800 -44.40 68.39 5.47
C ASP A 800 -45.40 68.72 4.37
N LEU A 801 -45.10 68.33 3.13
CA LEU A 801 -46.02 68.50 2.00
C LEU A 801 -47.35 67.80 2.26
N THR A 802 -47.30 66.50 2.60
CA THR A 802 -48.51 65.71 2.82
C THR A 802 -49.33 66.27 3.99
N ARG A 803 -48.68 66.77 5.05
CA ARG A 803 -49.34 67.47 6.16
C ARG A 803 -50.09 68.72 5.66
N ALA A 804 -49.40 69.57 4.91
CA ALA A 804 -49.98 70.80 4.38
C ALA A 804 -51.16 70.52 3.44
N LEU A 805 -51.03 69.52 2.57
CA LEU A 805 -52.09 69.13 1.63
C LEU A 805 -53.36 68.67 2.36
N VAL A 806 -53.27 67.77 3.33
CA VAL A 806 -54.48 67.23 4.00
C VAL A 806 -55.12 68.19 4.99
N ASN A 807 -54.35 69.15 5.53
CA ASN A 807 -54.86 70.15 6.46
C ASN A 807 -55.67 71.24 5.76
N GLU A 808 -55.37 71.51 4.49
CA GLU A 808 -55.93 72.64 3.75
C GLU A 808 -56.88 72.22 2.62
N LEU A 809 -56.77 70.97 2.15
CA LEU A 809 -57.57 70.45 1.04
C LEU A 809 -58.18 69.09 1.40
N PRO A 810 -59.37 68.76 0.87
CA PRO A 810 -59.84 67.37 0.78
C PRO A 810 -58.81 66.48 0.06
N VAL A 811 -58.74 65.19 0.40
CA VAL A 811 -57.78 64.25 -0.21
C VAL A 811 -57.96 64.18 -1.73
N ALA A 812 -59.21 64.24 -2.22
CA ALA A 812 -59.53 64.33 -3.65
C ALA A 812 -58.84 65.50 -4.36
N GLN A 813 -58.71 66.64 -3.68
CA GLN A 813 -58.04 67.83 -4.22
C GLN A 813 -56.52 67.76 -4.02
N ALA A 814 -56.04 67.12 -2.94
CA ALA A 814 -54.62 66.83 -2.74
C ALA A 814 -54.06 65.93 -3.85
N PHE A 815 -54.84 64.93 -4.30
CA PHE A 815 -54.50 64.09 -5.45
C PHE A 815 -54.33 64.94 -6.71
N HIS A 816 -55.14 65.99 -6.88
CA HIS A 816 -54.98 66.90 -8.01
C HIS A 816 -53.67 67.66 -7.99
N MET A 817 -53.28 68.17 -6.82
CA MET A 817 -52.01 68.85 -6.67
C MET A 817 -50.84 67.91 -6.95
N ALA A 818 -50.91 66.66 -6.46
CA ALA A 818 -49.92 65.62 -6.72
C ALA A 818 -49.80 65.30 -8.23
N TYR A 819 -50.93 65.10 -8.91
CA TYR A 819 -50.96 64.80 -10.34
C TYR A 819 -50.37 65.94 -11.19
N LEU A 820 -50.75 67.19 -10.91
CA LEU A 820 -50.15 68.36 -11.59
C LEU A 820 -48.66 68.50 -11.29
N GLY A 821 -48.23 68.13 -10.08
CA GLY A 821 -46.83 68.03 -9.69
C GLY A 821 -46.08 67.02 -10.55
N ALA A 822 -46.64 65.81 -10.71
CA ALA A 822 -46.08 64.73 -11.50
C ALA A 822 -45.97 65.10 -12.99
N MET A 823 -46.99 65.72 -13.57
CA MET A 823 -46.95 66.22 -14.96
C MET A 823 -45.81 67.23 -15.16
N SER A 824 -45.69 68.20 -14.26
CA SER A 824 -44.62 69.20 -14.29
C SER A 824 -43.22 68.57 -14.10
N ALA A 825 -43.11 67.54 -13.27
CA ALA A 825 -41.87 66.79 -13.09
C ALA A 825 -41.51 65.94 -14.32
N SER A 826 -42.50 65.41 -15.05
CA SER A 826 -42.27 64.68 -16.31
C SER A 826 -41.68 65.59 -17.37
N ASP A 827 -42.24 66.79 -17.53
CA ASP A 827 -41.69 67.82 -18.43
C ASP A 827 -40.26 68.21 -18.05
N TYR A 828 -39.98 68.32 -16.75
CA TYR A 828 -38.64 68.60 -16.23
C TYR A 828 -37.65 67.47 -16.57
N LYS A 829 -38.03 66.21 -16.37
CA LYS A 829 -37.18 65.06 -16.70
C LYS A 829 -36.94 64.91 -18.21
N GLN A 830 -37.91 65.26 -19.04
CA GLN A 830 -37.74 65.25 -20.50
C GLN A 830 -36.80 66.37 -20.99
N LYS A 831 -36.82 67.54 -20.33
CA LYS A 831 -36.01 68.71 -20.72
C LYS A 831 -34.58 68.70 -20.18
N TYR A 832 -34.32 68.00 -19.09
CA TYR A 832 -33.02 68.02 -18.41
C TYR A 832 -32.52 66.59 -18.11
N PRO A 833 -31.20 66.33 -18.17
CA PRO A 833 -30.61 65.00 -17.91
C PRO A 833 -30.56 64.72 -16.40
N VAL A 834 -31.72 64.46 -15.80
CA VAL A 834 -31.88 64.22 -14.35
C VAL A 834 -32.25 62.76 -14.08
N SER A 835 -31.78 62.23 -12.95
CA SER A 835 -32.05 60.86 -12.54
C SER A 835 -33.53 60.64 -12.23
N GLY A 836 -33.97 59.37 -12.20
CA GLY A 836 -35.33 59.03 -11.77
C GLY A 836 -35.65 59.56 -10.37
N GLN A 837 -34.69 59.49 -9.44
CA GLN A 837 -34.87 60.04 -8.10
C GLN A 837 -35.05 61.56 -8.12
N GLN A 838 -34.25 62.29 -8.90
CA GLN A 838 -34.38 63.75 -9.02
C GLN A 838 -35.73 64.16 -9.62
N ALA A 839 -36.33 63.34 -10.50
CA ALA A 839 -37.68 63.55 -11.01
C ALA A 839 -38.75 63.29 -9.93
N SER A 840 -38.57 62.27 -9.10
CA SER A 840 -39.44 61.96 -7.95
C SER A 840 -39.42 63.09 -6.90
N ASP A 841 -38.23 63.59 -6.56
CA ASP A 841 -38.07 64.74 -5.66
C ASP A 841 -38.70 66.02 -6.25
N MET A 842 -38.60 66.18 -7.58
CA MET A 842 -39.25 67.30 -8.29
C MET A 842 -40.78 67.19 -8.27
N LEU A 843 -41.36 65.99 -8.36
CA LEU A 843 -42.80 65.78 -8.25
C LEU A 843 -43.33 66.32 -6.92
N VAL A 844 -42.67 65.97 -5.81
CA VAL A 844 -42.99 66.46 -4.45
C VAL A 844 -42.91 68.00 -4.41
N LYS A 845 -41.79 68.56 -4.89
CA LYS A 845 -41.58 70.02 -4.92
C LYS A 845 -42.65 70.74 -5.74
N ARG A 846 -43.01 70.23 -6.92
CA ARG A 846 -44.00 70.85 -7.81
C ARG A 846 -45.40 70.74 -7.24
N ALA A 847 -45.76 69.63 -6.60
CA ALA A 847 -47.04 69.50 -5.89
C ALA A 847 -47.18 70.58 -4.79
N GLY A 848 -46.13 70.82 -4.01
CA GLY A 848 -46.10 71.92 -3.04
C GLY A 848 -46.26 73.31 -3.68
N GLN A 849 -45.58 73.57 -4.79
CA GLN A 849 -45.75 74.84 -5.54
C GLN A 849 -47.16 75.03 -6.10
N ARG A 850 -47.86 73.92 -6.43
CA ARG A 850 -49.27 73.99 -6.84
C ARG A 850 -50.16 74.35 -5.66
N LEU A 851 -49.93 73.78 -4.48
CA LEU A 851 -50.61 74.20 -3.25
C LEU A 851 -50.41 75.70 -2.99
N GLU A 852 -49.19 76.24 -3.12
CA GLU A 852 -48.93 77.69 -3.00
C GLU A 852 -49.69 78.52 -4.05
N SER A 853 -49.90 77.97 -5.24
CA SER A 853 -50.67 78.64 -6.29
C SER A 853 -52.16 78.69 -5.97
N VAL A 854 -52.69 77.64 -5.31
CA VAL A 854 -54.06 77.60 -4.78
C VAL A 854 -54.22 78.59 -3.64
N ARG A 855 -53.28 78.62 -2.66
CA ARG A 855 -53.26 79.60 -1.55
C ARG A 855 -53.30 81.05 -2.05
N ALA A 856 -52.58 81.34 -3.15
CA ALA A 856 -52.53 82.66 -3.76
C ALA A 856 -53.75 82.99 -4.67
N GLY A 857 -54.75 82.11 -4.76
CA GLY A 857 -55.93 82.30 -5.62
C GLY A 857 -55.66 82.27 -7.13
N ARG A 858 -54.47 81.80 -7.55
CA ARG A 858 -54.05 81.78 -8.96
C ARG A 858 -54.63 80.62 -9.75
N PHE A 859 -55.08 79.57 -9.06
CA PHE A 859 -55.64 78.36 -9.66
C PHE A 859 -56.60 77.66 -8.69
N PRO A 860 -57.78 77.19 -9.13
CA PRO A 860 -58.71 76.45 -8.26
C PRO A 860 -58.32 74.98 -8.13
N ALA A 861 -58.37 74.43 -6.91
CA ALA A 861 -58.23 73.00 -6.70
C ALA A 861 -59.50 72.25 -7.16
N ARG A 862 -59.39 71.45 -8.21
CA ARG A 862 -60.46 70.53 -8.65
C ARG A 862 -60.40 69.22 -7.88
N GLU A 863 -61.57 68.62 -7.67
CA GLU A 863 -61.69 67.27 -7.12
C GLU A 863 -61.25 66.23 -8.17
N PHE A 864 -60.47 65.24 -7.73
CA PHE A 864 -60.21 64.02 -8.49
C PHE A 864 -60.96 62.84 -7.90
N GLU A 865 -61.41 61.95 -8.80
CA GLU A 865 -61.85 60.62 -8.43
C GLU A 865 -60.65 59.73 -8.06
N ARG A 866 -60.91 58.71 -7.24
CA ARG A 866 -59.88 57.71 -6.91
C ARG A 866 -59.52 56.91 -8.17
N PRO A 867 -58.24 56.85 -8.56
CA PRO A 867 -57.82 55.95 -9.64
C PRO A 867 -58.09 54.50 -9.26
N TRP A 868 -58.48 53.65 -10.22
CA TRP A 868 -58.77 52.24 -9.95
C TRP A 868 -57.57 51.48 -9.34
N LYS A 869 -56.33 51.89 -9.68
CA LYS A 869 -55.09 51.32 -9.15
C LYS A 869 -54.74 51.79 -7.73
N VAL A 870 -55.36 52.88 -7.26
CA VAL A 870 -55.18 53.43 -5.91
C VAL A 870 -56.58 53.56 -5.29
N ALA A 871 -57.27 52.41 -5.25
CA ALA A 871 -58.60 52.29 -4.68
C ALA A 871 -58.60 52.62 -3.18
N ARG A 872 -59.78 52.86 -2.62
CA ARG A 872 -59.95 53.14 -1.19
C ARG A 872 -59.33 52.02 -0.36
N SER A 873 -58.48 52.39 0.60
CA SER A 873 -57.74 51.44 1.40
C SER A 873 -58.60 50.73 2.45
N ALA A 874 -58.17 49.56 2.92
CA ALA A 874 -58.90 48.82 3.96
C ALA A 874 -59.04 49.62 5.28
N ILE A 875 -58.01 50.38 5.64
CA ILE A 875 -57.99 51.22 6.85
C ILE A 875 -58.96 52.41 6.71
N SER A 876 -58.93 53.07 5.56
CA SER A 876 -59.86 54.16 5.22
C SER A 876 -61.31 53.67 5.18
N PHE A 877 -61.54 52.45 4.67
CA PHE A 877 -62.86 51.81 4.71
C PHE A 877 -63.30 51.49 6.15
N ALA A 878 -62.44 50.90 6.97
CA ALA A 878 -62.75 50.56 8.34
C ALA A 878 -63.16 51.79 9.18
N LEU A 879 -62.40 52.89 9.10
CA LEU A 879 -62.75 54.11 9.84
C LEU A 879 -64.02 54.77 9.29
N TRP A 880 -64.00 55.18 8.02
CA TRP A 880 -65.04 56.04 7.47
C TRP A 880 -66.29 55.29 7.01
N GLY A 881 -66.14 54.05 6.55
CA GLY A 881 -67.23 53.26 5.98
C GLY A 881 -67.91 52.33 7.00
N THR A 882 -67.19 51.87 8.01
CA THR A 882 -67.73 50.92 9.01
C THR A 882 -67.95 51.56 10.37
N ILE A 883 -66.94 52.21 10.96
CA ILE A 883 -67.06 52.77 12.31
C ILE A 883 -67.90 54.05 12.32
N LEU A 884 -67.57 55.01 11.44
CA LEU A 884 -68.21 56.33 11.41
C LEU A 884 -69.47 56.39 10.54
N ASP A 885 -69.65 55.42 9.63
CA ASP A 885 -70.77 55.36 8.66
C ASP A 885 -70.95 56.67 7.84
N MET A 886 -69.82 57.25 7.40
CA MET A 886 -69.78 58.49 6.62
C MET A 886 -69.33 58.28 5.16
N GLY A 887 -69.28 57.04 4.71
CA GLY A 887 -68.94 56.71 3.32
C GLY A 887 -67.57 57.26 2.90
N ASP A 888 -67.55 58.11 1.86
CA ASP A 888 -66.35 58.71 1.27
C ASP A 888 -66.07 60.15 1.76
N ASP A 889 -66.74 60.61 2.83
CA ASP A 889 -66.54 61.96 3.38
C ASP A 889 -65.08 62.22 3.77
N GLY A 890 -64.35 61.20 4.22
CA GLY A 890 -62.91 61.28 4.50
C GLY A 890 -62.01 61.58 3.29
N PHE A 891 -62.54 61.44 2.07
CA PHE A 891 -61.84 61.71 0.81
C PHE A 891 -62.29 63.02 0.15
N THR A 892 -63.59 63.25 0.11
CA THR A 892 -64.21 64.33 -0.66
C THR A 892 -64.37 65.63 0.11
N ARG A 893 -64.37 65.58 1.44
CA ARG A 893 -64.57 66.76 2.31
C ARG A 893 -63.30 67.08 3.11
N LEU A 894 -63.19 68.32 3.56
CA LEU A 894 -62.06 68.75 4.39
C LEU A 894 -62.17 68.11 5.77
N LEU A 895 -61.11 67.42 6.20
CA LEU A 895 -61.14 66.61 7.42
C LEU A 895 -61.51 67.40 8.68
N GLY A 896 -61.02 68.63 8.82
CA GLY A 896 -61.37 69.51 9.93
C GLY A 896 -62.88 69.76 10.03
N ASP A 897 -63.57 69.91 8.90
CA ASP A 897 -65.00 70.21 8.83
C ASP A 897 -65.88 68.97 9.03
N VAL A 898 -65.35 67.79 8.72
CA VAL A 898 -66.04 66.50 8.90
C VAL A 898 -65.95 66.07 10.35
N VAL A 899 -64.76 66.12 10.94
CA VAL A 899 -64.53 65.65 12.30
C VAL A 899 -65.10 66.62 13.34
N GLY A 900 -65.12 67.93 13.07
CA GLY A 900 -65.76 68.90 13.97
C GLY A 900 -67.29 68.76 14.13
N LYS A 901 -67.91 67.82 13.41
CA LYS A 901 -69.35 67.48 13.50
C LYS A 901 -69.63 66.18 14.27
N LEU A 902 -68.59 65.43 14.64
CA LEU A 902 -68.63 64.22 15.46
C LEU A 902 -68.37 64.58 16.93
#